data_AF-A0AAV8Z2R1-F1
#
_entry.id   AF-A0AAV8Z2R1-F1
#
_cell.length_a   1.000
_cell.length_b   1.000
_cell.length_c   1.000
_cell.angle_alpha   90.00
_cell.angle_beta   90.00
_cell.angle_gamma   90.00
#
_symmetry.space_group_name_H-M   'P 1'
#
loop_
_entity.id
_entity.type
_entity.pdbx_description
1 polymer ?
#
loop_
_entity_poly.entity_id
_entity_poly.type
_entity_poly.pdbx_seq_one_letter_code
_entity_poly.pdbx_strand_id
1 'polypeptide(L)'
;MTEALSPLLNDILKVEGIEEAFSCFLVHRSNSETEKISTWQQRLNAAFRGCTQEQLDVALRYYLTIAAGCSHSRLQLLMELLEASVRNGSIPARKVCEVIITSDILQYVNSHFWIECLNLIKRIIDLVEYKGVREIMKGCCEKAKTLPWRLNSGLQPQTQALLNVAEKIMDRNACLLPGYLLVNELQKAYPDCPHWRLASLFSDYVDSFRACAQMVSIVGQAEMRPVVEHSGCPEHLVNPWKLDPSTLRFSLKGTLPYAPELLEKQTGLLRYVLEQPYSRDMVCGMLGLNKQHKQHCQAIEEQLVELVVLALERTEAEGEEQATQGLWLHLSSQLIYFVLFQFASFPNIVMSLHSRLQGRDLRRGRDQLMWVLLQFISGSIQRNPLSNFLPVLRLYELLFPEQEPPLPVPDFNQPQCTRQMAMTCIWIHLTKKAQAEQANITWPVPSKLRTHHDFLQHLVPPNNAALAMGNDYRIALLCNAYSTNQDYFSKPMAALVETIQGSAKSASPPTAPLSMAVLDSLTVHSKMSLIHSIVTHVIKLAQAKSGMPLSPALVETYSRLLVYTEIESLGIKGFISQLLPQVYKSHAWGTLYTLLEMFSYRIHHIHPHYRVQLLSHLHSLAAVPQANQTQLHLCVESTALRLITGLGSGDVQPELSRFLAEPKTIVSAESEELNRALVLTLARATHVTGTDGSWCHELLATIAQSTPHAWAPPHPRMLPQGAGRILHATRRAQGEQAAAQEGRGRGKQEVGVYE
;
A
#
# COMPACT_ATOMS: atom_id res chain seq x y z
N MET A 1 61.56 -10.06 -0.94
CA MET A 1 60.48 -10.00 -1.96
C MET A 1 60.55 -8.72 -2.77
N THR A 2 60.37 -7.54 -2.18
CA THR A 2 60.90 -6.27 -2.73
C THR A 2 62.40 -6.40 -3.03
N GLU A 3 63.14 -7.16 -2.21
CA GLU A 3 64.56 -7.51 -2.44
C GLU A 3 64.85 -8.40 -3.67
N ALA A 4 63.88 -9.12 -4.23
CA ALA A 4 64.09 -9.93 -5.44
C ALA A 4 63.66 -9.19 -6.72
N LEU A 5 62.63 -8.35 -6.61
CA LEU A 5 62.13 -7.49 -7.69
C LEU A 5 62.98 -6.21 -7.86
N SER A 6 63.47 -5.61 -6.77
CA SER A 6 64.32 -4.41 -6.78
C SER A 6 65.60 -4.56 -7.62
N PRO A 7 66.45 -5.60 -7.44
CA PRO A 7 67.64 -5.76 -8.26
C PRO A 7 67.29 -6.01 -9.73
N LEU A 8 66.20 -6.74 -9.99
CA LEU A 8 65.76 -7.04 -11.36
C LEU A 8 65.23 -5.80 -12.08
N LEU A 9 64.46 -4.96 -11.38
CA LEU A 9 63.98 -3.68 -11.88
C LEU A 9 65.14 -2.69 -12.05
N ASN A 10 66.09 -2.65 -11.11
CA ASN A 10 67.29 -1.83 -11.25
C ASN A 10 68.17 -2.27 -12.42
N ASP A 11 68.28 -3.57 -12.70
CA ASP A 11 68.96 -4.10 -13.88
C ASP A 11 68.22 -3.73 -15.18
N ILE A 12 66.89 -3.75 -15.18
CA ILE A 12 66.06 -3.31 -16.32
C ILE A 12 66.14 -1.79 -16.51
N LEU A 13 66.36 -1.02 -15.44
CA LEU A 13 66.45 0.45 -15.50
C LEU A 13 67.87 0.95 -15.73
N LYS A 14 68.89 0.10 -15.56
CA LYS A 14 70.28 0.43 -15.80
C LYS A 14 70.47 0.78 -17.28
N VAL A 15 70.77 2.05 -17.53
CA VAL A 15 71.31 2.51 -18.81
C VAL A 15 72.81 2.24 -18.75
N GLU A 16 73.36 1.45 -19.68
CA GLU A 16 74.81 1.47 -19.87
C GLU A 16 75.15 2.87 -20.35
N GLY A 17 75.86 3.68 -19.55
CA GLY A 17 76.17 5.08 -19.89
C GLY A 17 76.93 5.26 -21.21
N ILE A 18 77.42 4.16 -21.78
CA ILE A 18 78.04 4.07 -23.11
C ILE A 18 76.98 4.10 -24.23
N GLU A 19 75.82 3.46 -24.04
CA GLU A 19 74.72 3.45 -25.01
C GLU A 19 74.05 4.83 -25.13
N GLU A 20 73.92 5.57 -24.03
CA GLU A 20 73.34 6.91 -24.02
C GLU A 20 74.31 7.96 -24.60
N ALA A 21 75.62 7.83 -24.32
CA ALA A 21 76.65 8.75 -24.82
C ALA A 21 77.02 8.53 -26.30
N PHE A 22 76.81 7.32 -26.84
CA PHE A 22 77.21 6.94 -28.21
C PHE A 22 76.05 6.38 -29.06
N SER A 23 74.81 6.78 -28.79
CA SER A 23 73.60 6.32 -29.51
C SER A 23 73.68 6.46 -31.04
N CYS A 24 74.40 7.46 -31.55
CA CYS A 24 74.61 7.68 -32.99
C CYS A 24 75.73 6.81 -33.61
N PHE A 25 76.54 6.11 -32.79
CA PHE A 25 77.72 5.34 -33.23
C PHE A 25 77.61 3.83 -32.96
N LEU A 26 76.60 3.40 -32.20
CA LEU A 26 76.34 2.00 -31.91
C LEU A 26 75.40 1.39 -32.95
N VAL A 27 75.88 0.43 -33.74
CA VAL A 27 75.02 -0.41 -34.59
C VAL A 27 74.18 -1.31 -33.67
N HIS A 28 72.94 -0.92 -33.41
CA HIS A 28 71.99 -1.73 -32.65
C HIS A 28 71.74 -3.06 -33.38
N ARG A 29 72.26 -4.16 -32.82
CA ARG A 29 71.88 -5.50 -33.27
C ARG A 29 70.52 -5.82 -32.67
N SER A 30 69.45 -5.63 -33.45
CA SER A 30 68.06 -5.89 -33.06
C SER A 30 67.87 -7.26 -32.38
N ASN A 31 68.60 -8.29 -32.81
CA ASN A 31 68.52 -9.64 -32.24
C ASN A 31 69.04 -9.74 -30.79
N SER A 32 70.03 -8.92 -30.41
CA SER A 32 70.60 -8.91 -29.04
C SER A 32 69.64 -8.27 -28.04
N GLU A 33 68.95 -7.21 -28.45
CA GLU A 33 67.94 -6.56 -27.60
C GLU A 33 66.73 -7.47 -27.37
N THR A 34 66.28 -8.19 -28.39
CA THR A 34 65.20 -9.18 -28.24
C THR A 34 65.57 -10.32 -27.30
N GLU A 35 66.83 -10.79 -27.32
CA GLU A 35 67.31 -11.81 -26.38
C GLU A 35 67.37 -11.28 -24.93
N LYS A 36 67.86 -10.05 -24.72
CA LYS A 36 67.86 -9.38 -23.40
C LYS A 36 66.44 -9.23 -22.83
N ILE A 37 65.49 -8.77 -23.65
CA ILE A 37 64.09 -8.63 -23.24
C ILE A 37 63.47 -9.98 -22.87
N SER A 38 63.77 -11.04 -23.65
CA SER A 38 63.28 -12.39 -23.36
C SER A 38 63.83 -12.95 -22.04
N THR A 39 65.09 -12.66 -21.69
CA THR A 39 65.71 -13.09 -20.44
C THR A 39 65.13 -12.34 -19.24
N TRP A 40 64.92 -11.02 -19.37
CA TRP A 40 64.20 -10.24 -18.35
C TRP A 40 62.80 -10.79 -18.12
N GLN A 41 62.06 -11.07 -19.20
CA GLN A 41 60.71 -11.62 -19.13
C GLN A 41 60.65 -12.99 -18.44
N GLN A 42 61.61 -13.89 -18.71
CA GLN A 42 61.68 -15.19 -18.03
C GLN A 42 61.93 -15.05 -16.53
N ARG A 43 62.84 -14.16 -16.12
CA ARG A 43 63.13 -13.91 -14.71
C ARG A 43 61.96 -13.23 -13.99
N LEU A 44 61.28 -12.29 -14.65
CA LEU A 44 60.07 -11.64 -14.16
C LEU A 44 58.96 -12.68 -13.91
N ASN A 45 58.74 -13.57 -14.88
CA ASN A 45 57.76 -14.65 -14.78
C ASN A 45 58.08 -15.63 -13.63
N ALA A 46 59.35 -16.00 -13.45
CA ALA A 46 59.77 -16.84 -12.35
C ALA A 46 59.55 -16.18 -10.97
N ALA A 47 59.83 -14.87 -10.87
CA ALA A 47 59.60 -14.10 -9.65
C ALA A 47 58.09 -14.04 -9.30
N PHE A 48 57.22 -13.78 -10.28
CA PHE A 48 55.78 -13.69 -10.04
C PHE A 48 55.10 -15.02 -9.75
N ARG A 49 55.53 -16.12 -10.39
CA ARG A 49 55.01 -17.47 -10.10
C ARG A 49 55.33 -17.97 -8.70
N GLY A 50 56.38 -17.43 -8.06
CA GLY A 50 56.76 -17.76 -6.70
C GLY A 50 56.01 -16.99 -5.60
N CYS A 51 55.13 -16.04 -5.95
CA CYS A 51 54.43 -15.19 -4.98
C CYS A 51 53.09 -15.78 -4.49
N THR A 52 52.76 -15.58 -3.21
CA THR A 52 51.39 -15.77 -2.72
C THR A 52 50.48 -14.58 -3.12
N GLN A 53 49.15 -14.70 -2.96
CA GLN A 53 48.21 -13.66 -3.40
C GLN A 53 48.41 -12.29 -2.72
N GLU A 54 48.61 -12.24 -1.40
CA GLU A 54 48.84 -10.97 -0.67
C GLU A 54 50.18 -10.33 -1.05
N GLN A 55 51.17 -11.18 -1.27
CA GLN A 55 52.51 -10.85 -1.70
C GLN A 55 52.55 -10.27 -3.11
N LEU A 56 51.67 -10.74 -3.99
CA LEU A 56 51.54 -10.29 -5.36
C LEU A 56 50.98 -8.86 -5.46
N ASP A 57 50.01 -8.49 -4.62
CA ASP A 57 49.47 -7.12 -4.58
C ASP A 57 50.54 -6.11 -4.13
N VAL A 58 51.35 -6.45 -3.11
CA VAL A 58 52.47 -5.61 -2.65
C VAL A 58 53.55 -5.48 -3.73
N ALA A 59 53.88 -6.59 -4.39
CA ALA A 59 54.86 -6.62 -5.48
C ALA A 59 54.42 -5.77 -6.68
N LEU A 60 53.15 -5.87 -7.09
CA LEU A 60 52.58 -5.07 -8.18
C LEU A 60 52.54 -3.57 -7.83
N ARG A 61 52.14 -3.22 -6.60
CA ARG A 61 52.18 -1.81 -6.15
C ARG A 61 53.60 -1.26 -6.21
N TYR A 62 54.58 -2.01 -5.71
CA TYR A 62 55.99 -1.61 -5.77
C TYR A 62 56.50 -1.44 -7.21
N TYR A 63 56.13 -2.38 -8.10
CA TYR A 63 56.45 -2.31 -9.53
C TYR A 63 55.90 -1.03 -10.17
N LEU A 64 54.63 -0.70 -9.89
CA LEU A 64 53.97 0.50 -10.42
C LEU A 64 54.57 1.79 -9.86
N THR A 65 54.96 1.82 -8.58
CA THR A 65 55.63 2.97 -7.97
C THR A 65 56.97 3.26 -8.65
N ILE A 66 57.75 2.22 -8.95
CA ILE A 66 59.01 2.36 -9.70
C ILE A 66 58.72 2.83 -11.12
N ALA A 67 57.75 2.21 -11.81
CA ALA A 67 57.40 2.56 -13.18
C ALA A 67 56.97 4.03 -13.31
N ALA A 68 56.25 4.58 -12.33
CA ALA A 68 55.81 5.98 -12.33
C ALA A 68 56.96 7.00 -12.28
N GLY A 69 58.12 6.63 -11.73
CA GLY A 69 59.31 7.49 -11.65
C GLY A 69 60.26 7.42 -12.86
N CYS A 70 59.94 6.60 -13.88
CA CYS A 70 60.83 6.32 -15.00
C CYS A 70 60.61 7.25 -16.20
N SER A 71 61.59 7.29 -17.11
CA SER A 71 61.44 7.95 -18.42
C SER A 71 60.40 7.23 -19.30
N HIS A 72 59.83 7.94 -20.28
CA HIS A 72 58.72 7.41 -21.10
C HIS A 72 59.04 6.10 -21.83
N SER A 73 60.25 5.96 -22.39
CA SER A 73 60.68 4.74 -23.09
C SER A 73 60.83 3.54 -22.13
N ARG A 74 61.35 3.78 -20.93
CA ARG A 74 61.49 2.75 -19.89
C ARG A 74 60.13 2.35 -19.31
N LEU A 75 59.21 3.31 -19.18
CA LEU A 75 57.83 3.03 -18.78
C LEU A 75 57.12 2.11 -19.78
N GLN A 76 57.25 2.38 -21.09
CA GLN A 76 56.68 1.52 -22.14
C GLN A 76 57.23 0.09 -22.06
N LEU A 77 58.56 -0.05 -21.94
CA LEU A 77 59.19 -1.36 -21.80
C LEU A 77 58.69 -2.12 -20.55
N LEU A 78 58.54 -1.44 -19.41
CA LEU A 78 58.00 -2.05 -18.20
C LEU A 78 56.53 -2.49 -18.39
N MET A 79 55.70 -1.67 -19.02
CA MET A 79 54.30 -2.04 -19.28
C MET A 79 54.17 -3.20 -20.27
N GLU A 80 55.04 -3.28 -21.29
CA GLU A 80 55.12 -4.41 -22.22
C GLU A 80 55.57 -5.71 -21.54
N LEU A 81 56.56 -5.64 -20.65
CA LEU A 81 57.00 -6.80 -19.85
C LEU A 81 55.88 -7.28 -18.91
N LEU A 82 55.11 -6.36 -18.33
CA LEU A 82 53.97 -6.68 -17.49
C LEU A 82 52.82 -7.31 -18.30
N GLU A 83 52.52 -6.76 -19.49
CA GLU A 83 51.55 -7.33 -20.44
C GLU A 83 51.92 -8.77 -20.80
N ALA A 84 53.18 -9.00 -21.15
CA ALA A 84 53.66 -10.30 -21.56
C ALA A 84 53.66 -11.32 -20.39
N SER A 85 53.85 -10.85 -19.15
CA SER A 85 53.75 -11.67 -17.95
C SER A 85 52.31 -12.12 -17.66
N VAL A 86 51.32 -11.27 -17.97
CA VAL A 86 49.90 -11.60 -17.89
C VAL A 86 49.52 -12.60 -18.98
N ARG A 87 49.94 -12.38 -20.23
CA ARG A 87 49.65 -13.30 -21.35
C ARG A 87 50.27 -14.69 -21.18
N ASN A 88 51.43 -14.76 -20.54
CA ASN A 88 52.09 -16.03 -20.19
C ASN A 88 51.47 -16.74 -18.97
N GLY A 89 50.40 -16.18 -18.38
CA GLY A 89 49.69 -16.74 -17.24
C GLY A 89 50.45 -16.70 -15.92
N SER A 90 51.54 -15.91 -15.81
CA SER A 90 52.31 -15.79 -14.57
C SER A 90 51.63 -14.90 -13.54
N ILE A 91 50.75 -14.00 -13.97
CA ILE A 91 49.98 -13.06 -13.13
C ILE A 91 48.52 -13.03 -13.61
N PRO A 92 47.53 -13.06 -12.71
CA PRO A 92 46.12 -12.87 -13.09
C PRO A 92 45.86 -11.46 -13.65
N ALA A 93 45.29 -11.37 -14.85
CA ALA A 93 44.94 -10.10 -15.51
C ALA A 93 44.05 -9.20 -14.63
N ARG A 94 43.10 -9.81 -13.90
CA ARG A 94 42.19 -9.13 -12.97
C ARG A 94 42.95 -8.34 -11.91
N LYS A 95 43.93 -8.98 -11.26
CA LYS A 95 44.71 -8.38 -10.17
C LYS A 95 45.56 -7.21 -10.66
N VAL A 96 46.17 -7.35 -11.83
CA VAL A 96 46.92 -6.26 -12.47
C VAL A 96 46.00 -5.06 -12.74
N CYS A 97 44.83 -5.28 -13.34
CA CYS A 97 43.89 -4.19 -13.63
C CYS A 97 43.36 -3.51 -12.36
N GLU A 98 42.99 -4.29 -11.34
CA GLU A 98 42.50 -3.78 -10.05
C GLU A 98 43.56 -2.94 -9.33
N VAL A 99 44.81 -3.41 -9.27
CA VAL A 99 45.91 -2.69 -8.62
C VAL A 99 46.28 -1.41 -9.39
N ILE A 100 46.24 -1.45 -10.73
CA ILE A 100 46.47 -0.24 -11.54
C ILE A 100 45.36 0.78 -11.30
N ILE A 101 44.10 0.40 -11.43
CA ILE A 101 42.98 1.36 -11.36
C ILE A 101 42.78 1.93 -9.95
N THR A 102 43.10 1.16 -8.91
CA THR A 102 43.01 1.61 -7.50
C THR A 102 44.25 2.36 -7.02
N SER A 103 45.32 2.43 -7.83
CA SER A 103 46.56 3.12 -7.44
C SER A 103 46.33 4.63 -7.24
N ASP A 104 46.81 5.15 -6.12
CA ASP A 104 46.79 6.59 -5.81
C ASP A 104 47.75 7.40 -6.70
N ILE A 105 48.75 6.71 -7.27
CA ILE A 105 49.77 7.27 -8.17
C ILE A 105 49.17 7.51 -9.58
N LEU A 106 48.12 6.77 -9.92
CA LEU A 106 47.39 6.92 -11.18
C LEU A 106 46.54 8.20 -11.13
N GLN A 107 47.18 9.31 -11.49
CA GLN A 107 46.61 10.66 -11.56
C GLN A 107 46.85 11.26 -12.95
N TYR A 108 45.91 12.08 -13.42
CA TYR A 108 45.98 12.69 -14.75
C TYR A 108 47.19 13.64 -14.93
N VAL A 109 47.73 14.16 -13.83
CA VAL A 109 48.93 15.01 -13.80
C VAL A 109 50.16 14.25 -14.31
N ASN A 110 50.24 12.95 -14.02
CA ASN A 110 51.29 12.07 -14.53
C ASN A 110 50.91 11.55 -15.92
N SER A 111 51.00 12.42 -16.93
CA SER A 111 50.50 12.18 -18.30
C SER A 111 50.93 10.84 -18.90
N HIS A 112 52.24 10.55 -18.91
CA HIS A 112 52.78 9.34 -19.52
C HIS A 112 52.37 8.07 -18.75
N PHE A 113 52.45 8.10 -17.42
CA PHE A 113 52.05 6.97 -16.57
C PHE A 113 50.56 6.65 -16.73
N TRP A 114 49.70 7.68 -16.75
CA TRP A 114 48.27 7.55 -16.95
C TRP A 114 47.92 6.86 -18.28
N ILE A 115 48.52 7.32 -19.37
CA ILE A 115 48.24 6.80 -20.72
C ILE A 115 48.69 5.34 -20.84
N GLU A 116 49.90 5.01 -20.41
CA GLU A 116 50.43 3.65 -20.55
C GLU A 116 49.70 2.65 -19.66
N CYS A 117 49.33 3.03 -18.43
CA CYS A 117 48.52 2.18 -17.55
C CYS A 117 47.14 1.86 -18.14
N LEU A 118 46.45 2.85 -18.73
CA LEU A 118 45.13 2.64 -19.34
C LEU A 118 45.23 1.85 -20.66
N ASN A 119 46.28 2.09 -21.44
CA ASN A 119 46.57 1.29 -22.63
C ASN A 119 46.84 -0.18 -22.27
N LEU A 120 47.60 -0.43 -21.20
CA LEU A 120 47.83 -1.77 -20.68
C LEU A 120 46.51 -2.44 -20.28
N ILE A 121 45.66 -1.77 -19.49
CA ILE A 121 44.33 -2.28 -19.13
C ILE A 121 43.54 -2.65 -20.41
N LYS A 122 43.49 -1.76 -21.41
CA LYS A 122 42.79 -2.02 -22.68
C LYS A 122 43.27 -3.31 -23.36
N ARG A 123 44.58 -3.63 -23.30
CA ARG A 123 45.17 -4.81 -23.97
C ARG A 123 44.91 -6.11 -23.23
N ILE A 124 44.76 -6.09 -21.91
CA ILE A 124 44.63 -7.31 -21.09
C ILE A 124 43.21 -7.56 -20.56
N ILE A 125 42.29 -6.59 -20.70
CA ILE A 125 40.93 -6.69 -20.15
C ILE A 125 40.13 -7.90 -20.66
N ASP A 126 40.44 -8.40 -21.87
CA ASP A 126 39.80 -9.59 -22.46
C ASP A 126 40.06 -10.87 -21.65
N LEU A 127 41.10 -10.87 -20.81
CA LEU A 127 41.47 -11.98 -19.93
C LEU A 127 40.85 -11.86 -18.53
N VAL A 128 40.00 -10.86 -18.30
CA VAL A 128 39.34 -10.60 -17.02
C VAL A 128 37.91 -11.14 -17.07
N GLU A 129 37.48 -11.82 -16.00
CA GLU A 129 36.10 -12.27 -15.88
C GLU A 129 35.10 -11.10 -15.79
N TYR A 130 33.86 -11.30 -16.24
CA TYR A 130 32.86 -10.23 -16.35
C TYR A 130 32.60 -9.45 -15.03
N LYS A 131 32.73 -10.11 -13.87
CA LYS A 131 32.62 -9.46 -12.55
C LYS A 131 33.78 -8.50 -12.30
N GLY A 132 35.00 -8.88 -12.67
CA GLY A 132 36.18 -8.02 -12.58
C GLY A 132 36.10 -6.84 -13.54
N VAL A 133 35.63 -7.06 -14.77
CA VAL A 133 35.42 -5.97 -15.75
C VAL A 133 34.45 -4.91 -15.23
N ARG A 134 33.39 -5.32 -14.52
CA ARG A 134 32.45 -4.41 -13.86
C ARG A 134 33.15 -3.51 -12.82
N GLU A 135 34.00 -4.06 -11.96
CA GLU A 135 34.76 -3.27 -10.98
C GLU A 135 35.77 -2.33 -11.64
N ILE A 136 36.42 -2.78 -12.73
CA ILE A 136 37.33 -1.93 -13.51
C ILE A 136 36.58 -0.75 -14.11
N MET A 137 35.38 -0.95 -14.66
CA MET A 137 34.54 0.13 -15.18
C MET A 137 34.18 1.15 -14.11
N LYS A 138 33.84 0.69 -12.90
CA LYS A 138 33.58 1.56 -11.75
C LYS A 138 34.82 2.40 -11.41
N GLY A 139 36.00 1.77 -11.38
CA GLY A 139 37.28 2.47 -11.21
C GLY A 139 37.56 3.48 -12.31
N CYS A 140 37.26 3.17 -13.58
CA CYS A 140 37.37 4.12 -14.69
C CYS A 140 36.46 5.35 -14.48
N CYS A 141 35.22 5.14 -14.01
CA CYS A 141 34.30 6.23 -13.69
C CYS A 141 34.78 7.09 -12.50
N GLU A 142 35.36 6.47 -11.47
CA GLU A 142 35.95 7.19 -10.33
C GLU A 142 37.16 8.04 -10.78
N LYS A 143 38.03 7.47 -11.62
CA LYS A 143 39.15 8.18 -12.21
C LYS A 143 38.69 9.30 -13.16
N ALA A 144 37.61 9.12 -13.90
CA ALA A 144 37.00 10.17 -14.72
C ALA A 144 36.58 11.40 -13.89
N LYS A 145 36.07 11.20 -12.68
CA LYS A 145 35.69 12.30 -11.77
C LYS A 145 36.88 13.13 -11.29
N THR A 146 38.10 12.59 -11.35
CA THR A 146 39.32 13.33 -10.96
C THR A 146 39.81 14.30 -12.04
N LEU A 147 39.31 14.16 -13.29
CA LEU A 147 39.66 15.05 -14.39
C LEU A 147 39.01 16.44 -14.19
N PRO A 148 39.71 17.53 -14.54
CA PRO A 148 39.14 18.87 -14.46
C PRO A 148 38.03 19.03 -15.50
N TRP A 149 36.91 19.65 -15.09
CA TRP A 149 35.75 19.87 -15.96
C TRP A 149 36.09 20.69 -17.21
N ARG A 150 37.03 21.65 -17.09
CA ARG A 150 37.59 22.41 -18.22
C ARG A 150 38.89 21.74 -18.68
N LEU A 151 38.81 21.02 -19.79
CA LEU A 151 39.97 20.35 -20.39
C LEU A 151 40.76 21.30 -21.29
N ASN A 152 42.07 21.36 -21.08
CA ASN A 152 43.02 22.01 -21.99
C ASN A 152 43.45 21.04 -23.10
N SER A 153 43.94 21.54 -24.23
CA SER A 153 44.41 20.71 -25.35
C SER A 153 45.47 19.68 -24.94
N GLY A 154 46.32 20.02 -23.97
CA GLY A 154 47.35 19.11 -23.42
C GLY A 154 46.82 17.94 -22.58
N LEU A 155 45.53 17.92 -22.20
CA LEU A 155 44.88 16.82 -21.45
C LEU A 155 44.09 15.86 -22.36
N GLN A 156 44.03 16.12 -23.66
CA GLN A 156 43.32 15.27 -24.62
C GLN A 156 43.85 13.83 -24.66
N PRO A 157 45.18 13.58 -24.73
CA PRO A 157 45.71 12.21 -24.77
C PRO A 157 45.33 11.39 -23.54
N GLN A 158 45.39 11.98 -22.34
CA GLN A 158 45.01 11.34 -21.07
C GLN A 158 43.52 10.99 -21.05
N THR A 159 42.69 11.92 -21.52
CA THR A 159 41.24 11.73 -21.59
C THR A 159 40.90 10.64 -22.60
N GLN A 160 41.56 10.62 -23.76
CA GLN A 160 41.34 9.62 -24.80
C GLN A 160 41.74 8.22 -24.36
N ALA A 161 42.84 8.07 -23.59
CA ALA A 161 43.24 6.78 -23.04
C ALA A 161 42.14 6.17 -22.14
N LEU A 162 41.49 7.00 -21.32
CA LEU A 162 40.38 6.56 -20.48
C LEU A 162 39.13 6.21 -21.29
N LEU A 163 38.78 7.05 -22.27
CA LEU A 163 37.66 6.80 -23.18
C LEU A 163 37.83 5.49 -23.94
N ASN A 164 39.02 5.21 -24.45
CA ASN A 164 39.33 3.98 -25.19
C ASN A 164 39.11 2.70 -24.35
N VAL A 165 39.35 2.75 -23.04
CA VAL A 165 39.08 1.62 -22.13
C VAL A 165 37.58 1.49 -21.90
N ALA A 166 36.90 2.61 -21.61
CA ALA A 166 35.45 2.62 -21.39
C ALA A 166 34.68 2.15 -22.64
N GLU A 167 35.06 2.61 -23.84
CA GLU A 167 34.52 2.18 -25.13
C GLU A 167 34.68 0.68 -25.32
N LYS A 168 35.85 0.12 -25.01
CA LYS A 168 36.09 -1.32 -25.11
C LYS A 168 35.22 -2.13 -24.15
N ILE A 169 35.00 -1.64 -22.92
CA ILE A 169 34.11 -2.28 -21.94
C ILE A 169 32.65 -2.24 -22.39
N MET A 170 32.22 -1.13 -22.99
CA MET A 170 30.86 -0.94 -23.49
C MET A 170 30.63 -1.52 -24.89
N ASP A 171 31.67 -1.98 -25.59
CA ASP A 171 31.50 -2.63 -26.88
C ASP A 171 30.77 -3.98 -26.71
N ARG A 172 29.58 -4.07 -27.31
CA ARG A 172 28.77 -5.29 -27.30
C ARG A 172 29.43 -6.43 -28.06
N ASN A 173 30.26 -6.14 -29.06
CA ASN A 173 30.96 -7.16 -29.84
C ASN A 173 32.14 -7.75 -29.07
N ALA A 174 32.80 -6.96 -28.22
CA ALA A 174 33.85 -7.44 -27.33
C ALA A 174 33.31 -8.42 -26.27
N CYS A 175 32.01 -8.32 -25.93
CA CYS A 175 31.29 -9.25 -25.05
C CYS A 175 31.97 -9.50 -23.69
N LEU A 176 32.64 -8.48 -23.14
CA LEU A 176 33.39 -8.58 -21.88
C LEU A 176 32.49 -8.76 -20.64
N LEU A 177 31.26 -8.24 -20.70
CA LEU A 177 30.23 -8.47 -19.70
C LEU A 177 28.82 -8.40 -20.29
N PRO A 178 27.82 -9.02 -19.64
CA PRO A 178 26.42 -8.86 -20.02
C PRO A 178 26.00 -7.39 -19.92
N GLY A 179 25.57 -6.80 -21.05
CA GLY A 179 25.26 -5.37 -21.09
C GLY A 179 24.15 -4.93 -20.12
N TYR A 180 23.21 -5.82 -19.78
CA TYR A 180 22.17 -5.54 -18.79
C TYR A 180 22.76 -5.28 -17.38
N LEU A 181 23.82 -6.00 -17.00
CA LEU A 181 24.51 -5.75 -15.74
C LEU A 181 25.23 -4.41 -15.76
N LEU A 182 25.83 -4.05 -16.90
CA LEU A 182 26.50 -2.77 -17.05
C LEU A 182 25.53 -1.59 -16.95
N VAL A 183 24.40 -1.63 -17.66
CA VAL A 183 23.40 -0.55 -17.58
C VAL A 183 22.81 -0.40 -16.18
N ASN A 184 22.59 -1.51 -15.48
CA ASN A 184 22.10 -1.49 -14.11
C ASN A 184 23.07 -0.75 -13.17
N GLU A 185 24.37 -0.99 -13.31
CA GLU A 185 25.39 -0.26 -12.57
C GLU A 185 25.51 1.20 -12.97
N LEU A 186 25.47 1.50 -14.28
CA LEU A 186 25.56 2.87 -14.76
C LEU A 186 24.39 3.71 -14.21
N GLN A 187 23.16 3.22 -14.31
CA GLN A 187 21.99 3.95 -13.82
C GLN A 187 21.91 4.05 -12.29
N LYS A 188 22.38 3.04 -11.54
CA LYS A 188 22.37 3.07 -10.07
C LYS A 188 23.48 3.91 -9.47
N ALA A 189 24.71 3.71 -9.94
CA ALA A 189 25.90 4.33 -9.35
C ALA A 189 26.19 5.73 -9.91
N TYR A 190 25.71 6.01 -11.12
CA TYR A 190 25.98 7.27 -11.84
C TYR A 190 24.70 7.83 -12.48
N PRO A 191 23.71 8.27 -11.66
CA PRO A 191 22.54 8.98 -12.19
C PRO A 191 22.95 10.26 -12.94
N ASP A 192 23.99 10.93 -12.45
CA ASP A 192 24.71 11.98 -13.17
C ASP A 192 25.98 11.39 -13.81
N CYS A 193 26.23 11.73 -15.08
CA CYS A 193 27.40 11.25 -15.78
C CYS A 193 28.69 11.74 -15.09
N PRO A 194 29.68 10.87 -14.82
CA PRO A 194 30.88 11.23 -14.05
C PRO A 194 31.74 12.30 -14.71
N HIS A 195 31.72 12.41 -16.05
CA HIS A 195 32.42 13.44 -16.80
C HIS A 195 31.74 13.65 -18.16
N TRP A 196 31.61 14.90 -18.64
CA TRP A 196 30.90 15.21 -19.90
C TRP A 196 31.47 14.49 -21.13
N ARG A 197 32.74 14.10 -21.12
CA ARG A 197 33.36 13.30 -22.20
C ARG A 197 32.83 11.86 -22.30
N LEU A 198 32.35 11.29 -21.20
CA LEU A 198 31.72 9.96 -21.17
C LEU A 198 30.21 10.04 -21.46
N ALA A 199 29.64 11.24 -21.52
CA ALA A 199 28.18 11.43 -21.56
C ALA A 199 27.54 10.84 -22.82
N SER A 200 28.11 11.08 -24.00
CA SER A 200 27.58 10.51 -25.25
C SER A 200 27.61 8.99 -25.20
N LEU A 201 28.77 8.43 -24.84
CA LEU A 201 28.99 7.00 -24.76
C LEU A 201 28.03 6.31 -23.77
N PHE A 202 27.78 6.94 -22.61
CA PHE A 202 26.85 6.42 -21.61
C PHE A 202 25.40 6.55 -22.07
N SER A 203 25.03 7.71 -22.64
CA SER A 203 23.68 7.95 -23.14
C SER A 203 23.34 6.96 -24.25
N ASP A 204 24.19 6.83 -25.26
CA ASP A 204 23.99 5.91 -26.38
C ASP A 204 23.88 4.46 -25.91
N TYR A 205 24.74 4.06 -24.97
CA TYR A 205 24.70 2.72 -24.41
C TYR A 205 23.43 2.46 -23.60
N VAL A 206 23.02 3.40 -22.74
CA VAL A 206 21.78 3.31 -21.97
C VAL A 206 20.57 3.30 -22.90
N ASP A 207 20.50 4.22 -23.88
CA ASP A 207 19.39 4.34 -24.83
C ASP A 207 19.20 3.08 -25.67
N SER A 208 20.27 2.31 -25.94
CA SER A 208 20.15 1.02 -26.62
C SER A 208 19.29 -0.01 -25.85
N PHE A 209 19.03 0.19 -24.55
CA PHE A 209 18.12 -0.64 -23.75
C PHE A 209 16.68 -0.11 -23.70
N ARG A 210 16.36 0.99 -24.39
CA ARG A 210 15.00 1.56 -24.42
C ARG A 210 13.97 0.57 -24.96
N ALA A 211 14.33 -0.20 -26.00
CA ALA A 211 13.47 -1.27 -26.53
C ALA A 211 13.19 -2.36 -25.48
N CYS A 212 14.19 -2.71 -24.67
CA CYS A 212 14.03 -3.68 -23.57
C CYS A 212 13.08 -3.13 -22.49
N ALA A 213 13.22 -1.84 -22.14
CA ALA A 213 12.29 -1.16 -21.22
C ALA A 213 10.85 -1.15 -21.75
N GLN A 214 10.66 -0.93 -23.06
CA GLN A 214 9.35 -1.00 -23.71
C GLN A 214 8.75 -2.42 -23.67
N MET A 215 9.55 -3.47 -23.86
CA MET A 215 9.06 -4.86 -23.80
C MET A 215 8.54 -5.27 -22.42
N VAL A 216 9.05 -4.65 -21.34
CA VAL A 216 8.66 -4.99 -19.96
C VAL A 216 7.74 -3.96 -19.31
N SER A 217 7.27 -2.97 -20.08
CA SER A 217 6.32 -1.95 -19.62
C SER A 217 4.98 -2.10 -20.31
N ILE A 218 3.92 -1.62 -19.65
CA ILE A 218 2.58 -1.60 -20.23
C ILE A 218 2.38 -0.26 -20.93
N VAL A 219 1.96 -0.30 -22.19
CA VAL A 219 1.69 0.90 -22.99
C VAL A 219 0.56 1.69 -22.34
N GLY A 220 0.79 2.98 -22.06
CA GLY A 220 -0.21 3.88 -21.46
C GLY A 220 -0.53 3.60 -19.99
N GLN A 221 0.31 2.88 -19.24
CA GLN A 221 0.01 2.50 -17.85
C GLN A 221 -0.35 3.68 -16.93
N ALA A 222 0.31 4.83 -17.12
CA ALA A 222 0.06 6.05 -16.35
C ALA A 222 -1.34 6.66 -16.62
N GLU A 223 -1.94 6.39 -17.79
CA GLU A 223 -3.25 6.90 -18.20
C GLU A 223 -4.39 5.93 -17.88
N MET A 224 -4.09 4.63 -17.77
CA MET A 224 -5.12 3.65 -17.42
C MET A 224 -5.70 3.93 -16.03
N ARG A 225 -7.00 3.67 -15.88
CA ARG A 225 -7.74 3.87 -14.62
C ARG A 225 -8.51 2.59 -14.27
N PRO A 226 -8.42 2.12 -13.02
CA PRO A 226 -9.20 0.95 -12.59
C PRO A 226 -10.67 1.31 -12.32
N VAL A 227 -11.53 0.29 -12.31
CA VAL A 227 -12.87 0.41 -11.73
C VAL A 227 -12.78 -0.01 -10.27
N VAL A 228 -13.21 0.86 -9.36
CA VAL A 228 -13.21 0.57 -7.93
C VAL A 228 -14.43 -0.29 -7.59
N GLU A 229 -14.20 -1.53 -7.20
CA GLU A 229 -15.26 -2.44 -6.77
C GLU A 229 -15.57 -2.28 -5.28
N HIS A 230 -16.85 -2.44 -4.92
CA HIS A 230 -17.33 -2.29 -3.55
C HIS A 230 -16.94 -3.45 -2.63
N SER A 231 -16.51 -4.60 -3.17
CA SER A 231 -16.35 -5.85 -2.42
C SER A 231 -14.94 -6.10 -1.89
N GLY A 232 -14.07 -5.08 -1.92
CA GLY A 232 -12.66 -5.23 -1.60
C GLY A 232 -11.91 -5.80 -2.80
N CYS A 233 -10.69 -5.33 -3.02
CA CYS A 233 -9.92 -5.71 -4.21
C CYS A 233 -8.92 -6.82 -3.84
N PRO A 234 -9.07 -8.06 -4.37
CA PRO A 234 -8.07 -9.10 -4.25
C PRO A 234 -6.66 -8.60 -4.61
N GLU A 235 -5.64 -9.04 -3.87
CA GLU A 235 -4.26 -8.56 -4.03
C GLU A 235 -3.73 -8.68 -5.48
N HIS A 236 -4.17 -9.70 -6.21
CA HIS A 236 -3.79 -9.90 -7.61
C HIS A 236 -4.35 -8.84 -8.58
N LEU A 237 -5.53 -8.27 -8.29
CA LEU A 237 -6.13 -7.18 -9.07
C LEU A 237 -5.47 -5.83 -8.76
N VAL A 238 -4.88 -5.69 -7.57
CA VAL A 238 -4.21 -4.47 -7.11
C VAL A 238 -2.75 -4.38 -7.59
N ASN A 239 -2.10 -5.51 -7.87
CA ASN A 239 -0.68 -5.57 -8.25
C ASN A 239 -0.26 -4.63 -9.40
N PRO A 240 -1.02 -4.48 -10.52
CA PRO A 240 -0.66 -3.53 -11.58
C PRO A 240 -0.72 -2.06 -11.15
N TRP A 241 -1.47 -1.78 -10.08
CA TRP A 241 -1.73 -0.45 -9.54
C TRP A 241 -0.92 -0.16 -8.28
N LYS A 242 0.01 -1.06 -7.91
CA LYS A 242 0.82 -0.93 -6.71
C LYS A 242 1.82 0.21 -6.87
N LEU A 243 1.79 1.12 -5.90
CA LEU A 243 2.65 2.28 -5.81
C LEU A 243 3.55 2.15 -4.59
N ASP A 244 4.77 2.67 -4.70
CA ASP A 244 5.63 2.86 -3.54
C ASP A 244 5.03 3.96 -2.64
N PRO A 245 4.74 3.68 -1.35
CA PRO A 245 4.12 4.65 -0.45
C PRO A 245 4.98 5.89 -0.16
N SER A 246 6.30 5.83 -0.41
CA SER A 246 7.22 6.95 -0.20
C SER A 246 7.35 7.83 -1.44
N THR A 247 7.48 7.23 -2.62
CA THR A 247 7.74 7.97 -3.87
C THR A 247 6.50 8.17 -4.73
N LEU A 248 5.41 7.44 -4.50
CA LEU A 248 4.23 7.33 -5.37
C LEU A 248 4.53 6.91 -6.80
N ARG A 249 5.61 6.16 -7.02
CA ARG A 249 5.99 5.65 -8.34
C ARG A 249 5.56 4.20 -8.49
N PHE A 250 5.43 3.76 -9.74
CA PHE A 250 5.22 2.34 -10.02
C PHE A 250 6.43 1.51 -9.57
N SER A 251 6.16 0.30 -9.09
CA SER A 251 7.22 -0.67 -8.78
C SER A 251 7.75 -1.31 -10.06
N LEU A 252 8.69 -0.64 -10.73
CA LEU A 252 9.29 -1.09 -11.98
C LEU A 252 10.34 -2.19 -11.77
N LYS A 253 10.48 -3.11 -12.72
CA LYS A 253 11.41 -4.24 -12.62
C LYS A 253 12.81 -3.84 -13.08
N GLY A 254 13.77 -3.79 -12.15
CA GLY A 254 15.14 -3.42 -12.45
C GLY A 254 15.31 -1.95 -12.84
N THR A 255 16.53 -1.57 -13.22
CA THR A 255 16.89 -0.20 -13.60
C THR A 255 17.16 -0.17 -15.09
N LEU A 256 16.10 0.05 -15.85
CA LEU A 256 16.11 0.25 -17.28
C LEU A 256 15.74 1.71 -17.59
N PRO A 257 16.08 2.22 -18.78
CA PRO A 257 15.66 3.55 -19.24
C PRO A 257 14.15 3.55 -19.57
N TYR A 258 13.33 3.53 -18.53
CA TYR A 258 11.88 3.62 -18.63
C TYR A 258 11.45 4.99 -19.16
N ALA A 259 10.25 5.03 -19.75
CA ALA A 259 9.62 6.28 -20.13
C ALA A 259 9.45 7.20 -18.90
N PRO A 260 9.62 8.52 -19.06
CA PRO A 260 9.55 9.47 -17.94
C PRO A 260 8.21 9.39 -17.20
N GLU A 261 7.11 9.17 -17.92
CA GLU A 261 5.75 9.03 -17.38
C GLU A 261 5.64 7.92 -16.31
N LEU A 262 6.41 6.84 -16.42
CA LEU A 262 6.42 5.73 -15.45
C LEU A 262 7.29 6.03 -14.22
N LEU A 263 8.25 6.95 -14.37
CA LEU A 263 9.16 7.39 -13.32
C LEU A 263 8.60 8.57 -12.53
N GLU A 264 7.55 9.23 -13.04
CA GLU A 264 6.86 10.31 -12.36
C GLU A 264 5.93 9.81 -11.25
N LYS A 265 5.58 10.73 -10.34
CA LYS A 265 4.66 10.45 -9.23
C LYS A 265 3.25 10.27 -9.78
N GLN A 266 2.63 9.13 -9.52
CA GLN A 266 1.29 8.77 -10.01
C GLN A 266 0.17 9.38 -9.17
N THR A 267 0.21 10.70 -8.99
CA THR A 267 -0.76 11.43 -8.16
C THR A 267 -2.17 11.42 -8.76
N GLY A 268 -2.28 11.50 -10.10
CA GLY A 268 -3.57 11.46 -10.80
C GLY A 268 -4.30 10.12 -10.64
N LEU A 269 -3.55 9.01 -10.65
CA LEU A 269 -4.11 7.68 -10.40
C LEU A 269 -4.64 7.56 -8.97
N LEU A 270 -3.83 7.94 -7.97
CA LEU A 270 -4.23 7.87 -6.56
C LEU A 270 -5.44 8.78 -6.27
N ARG A 271 -5.44 10.00 -6.84
CA ARG A 271 -6.56 10.95 -6.71
C ARG A 271 -7.85 10.38 -7.28
N TYR A 272 -7.80 9.84 -8.50
CA TYR A 272 -8.96 9.22 -9.14
C TYR A 272 -9.56 8.10 -8.28
N VAL A 273 -8.72 7.23 -7.70
CA VAL A 273 -9.20 6.13 -6.84
C VAL A 273 -9.79 6.68 -5.53
N LEU A 274 -9.16 7.68 -4.91
CA LEU A 274 -9.66 8.31 -3.69
C LEU A 274 -11.01 9.01 -3.89
N GLU A 275 -11.31 9.54 -5.09
CA GLU A 275 -12.61 10.15 -5.42
C GLU A 275 -13.76 9.14 -5.45
N GLN A 276 -13.48 7.86 -5.69
CA GLN A 276 -14.52 6.84 -5.80
C GLN A 276 -15.03 6.37 -4.43
N PRO A 277 -16.34 6.13 -4.25
CA PRO A 277 -16.88 5.53 -3.04
C PRO A 277 -16.34 4.11 -2.84
N TYR A 278 -16.25 3.67 -1.57
CA TYR A 278 -15.73 2.34 -1.18
C TYR A 278 -14.26 2.03 -1.56
N SER A 279 -13.50 3.03 -2.00
CA SER A 279 -12.10 2.86 -2.45
C SER A 279 -11.06 2.54 -1.36
N ARG A 280 -11.45 2.55 -0.08
CA ARG A 280 -10.53 2.43 1.07
C ARG A 280 -9.61 1.22 0.98
N ASP A 281 -10.18 0.04 0.72
CA ASP A 281 -9.40 -1.21 0.66
C ASP A 281 -8.48 -1.24 -0.56
N MET A 282 -8.91 -0.66 -1.68
CA MET A 282 -8.08 -0.53 -2.88
C MET A 282 -6.90 0.41 -2.64
N VAL A 283 -7.13 1.57 -2.02
CA VAL A 283 -6.05 2.51 -1.66
C VAL A 283 -5.05 1.86 -0.71
N CYS A 284 -5.55 1.13 0.31
CA CYS A 284 -4.69 0.37 1.21
C CYS A 284 -3.88 -0.68 0.45
N GLY A 285 -4.48 -1.43 -0.48
CA GLY A 285 -3.78 -2.40 -1.31
C GLY A 285 -2.72 -1.77 -2.23
N MET A 286 -3.05 -0.65 -2.88
CA MET A 286 -2.14 0.05 -3.81
C MET A 286 -0.88 0.53 -3.10
N LEU A 287 -1.01 1.02 -1.86
CA LEU A 287 0.09 1.57 -1.07
C LEU A 287 0.70 0.56 -0.07
N GLY A 288 0.18 -0.67 -0.03
CA GLY A 288 0.61 -1.71 0.91
C GLY A 288 0.34 -1.38 2.38
N LEU A 289 -0.69 -0.58 2.65
CA LEU A 289 -1.06 -0.15 4.01
C LEU A 289 -1.88 -1.24 4.70
N ASN A 290 -1.43 -1.64 5.89
CA ASN A 290 -2.11 -2.64 6.69
C ASN A 290 -2.64 -2.02 7.99
N LYS A 291 -3.91 -2.28 8.35
CA LYS A 291 -4.58 -1.77 9.55
C LYS A 291 -3.83 -2.10 10.86
N GLN A 292 -3.01 -3.16 10.88
CA GLN A 292 -2.24 -3.58 12.06
C GLN A 292 -0.94 -2.80 12.26
N HIS A 293 -0.36 -2.24 11.20
CA HIS A 293 0.92 -1.54 11.27
C HIS A 293 0.69 -0.05 11.05
N LYS A 294 1.03 0.75 12.07
CA LYS A 294 0.99 2.20 11.97
C LYS A 294 2.03 2.65 10.93
N GLN A 295 1.56 3.02 9.75
CA GLN A 295 2.40 3.50 8.67
C GLN A 295 1.89 4.84 8.20
N HIS A 296 2.60 5.89 8.59
CA HIS A 296 2.32 7.23 8.14
C HIS A 296 2.65 7.39 6.65
N CYS A 297 1.70 7.89 5.87
CA CYS A 297 1.84 8.05 4.42
C CYS A 297 1.53 9.51 4.03
N GLN A 298 2.58 10.32 3.90
CA GLN A 298 2.48 11.73 3.51
C GLN A 298 1.76 11.92 2.17
N ALA A 299 1.94 10.99 1.24
CA ALA A 299 1.25 10.98 -0.05
C ALA A 299 -0.28 11.02 0.07
N ILE A 300 -0.86 10.25 1.00
CA ILE A 300 -2.30 10.28 1.27
C ILE A 300 -2.71 11.65 1.81
N GLU A 301 -1.93 12.23 2.73
CA GLU A 301 -2.22 13.55 3.29
C GLU A 301 -2.29 14.61 2.19
N GLU A 302 -1.28 14.65 1.33
CA GLU A 302 -1.23 15.60 0.21
C GLU A 302 -2.40 15.42 -0.74
N GLN A 303 -2.78 14.18 -1.10
CA GLN A 303 -3.91 13.95 -1.99
C GLN A 303 -5.27 14.22 -1.33
N LEU A 304 -5.44 13.93 -0.04
CA LEU A 304 -6.67 14.29 0.69
C LEU A 304 -6.84 15.81 0.78
N VAL A 305 -5.75 16.55 1.03
CA VAL A 305 -5.75 18.03 1.03
C VAL A 305 -6.14 18.55 -0.35
N GLU A 306 -5.55 18.02 -1.43
CA GLU A 306 -5.87 18.42 -2.80
C GLU A 306 -7.34 18.16 -3.15
N LEU A 307 -7.91 17.02 -2.73
CA LEU A 307 -9.32 16.70 -2.93
C LEU A 307 -10.26 17.63 -2.18
N VAL A 308 -9.91 18.03 -0.95
CA VAL A 308 -10.69 19.02 -0.20
C VAL A 308 -10.63 20.40 -0.87
N VAL A 309 -9.48 20.82 -1.38
CA VAL A 309 -9.36 22.07 -2.15
C VAL A 309 -10.20 22.01 -3.42
N LEU A 310 -10.15 20.90 -4.17
CA LEU A 310 -10.97 20.69 -5.36
C LEU A 310 -12.48 20.70 -5.03
N ALA A 311 -12.89 20.15 -3.88
CA ALA A 311 -14.27 20.22 -3.42
C ALA A 311 -14.70 21.66 -3.09
N LEU A 312 -13.82 22.47 -2.50
CA LEU A 312 -14.07 23.90 -2.26
C LEU A 312 -14.23 24.65 -3.58
N GLU A 313 -13.33 24.43 -4.55
CA GLU A 313 -13.38 25.07 -5.86
C GLU A 313 -14.65 24.71 -6.63
N ARG A 314 -15.07 23.44 -6.61
CA ARG A 314 -16.34 23.00 -7.22
C ARG A 314 -17.55 23.64 -6.54
N THR A 315 -17.55 23.71 -5.21
CA THR A 315 -18.64 24.34 -4.45
C THR A 315 -18.75 25.84 -4.76
N GLU A 316 -17.61 26.50 -5.00
CA GLU A 316 -17.60 27.90 -5.40
C GLU A 316 -18.17 28.10 -6.82
N ALA A 317 -17.79 27.22 -7.76
CA ALA A 317 -18.17 27.30 -9.18
C ALA A 317 -19.64 26.90 -9.45
N GLU A 318 -20.12 25.80 -8.87
CA GLU A 318 -21.46 25.24 -9.13
C GLU A 318 -22.57 26.04 -8.43
N GLY A 319 -22.26 26.73 -7.32
CA GLY A 319 -23.21 27.57 -6.58
C GLY A 319 -24.34 26.83 -5.84
N GLU A 320 -24.63 25.58 -6.20
CA GLU A 320 -25.61 24.72 -5.54
C GLU A 320 -24.91 23.72 -4.59
N GLU A 321 -25.07 23.94 -3.27
CA GLU A 321 -24.50 23.04 -2.24
C GLU A 321 -25.03 21.61 -2.27
N GLN A 322 -26.18 21.37 -2.91
CA GLN A 322 -26.78 20.03 -3.02
C GLN A 322 -26.03 19.16 -4.04
N ALA A 323 -25.48 19.74 -5.09
CA ALA A 323 -24.73 19.02 -6.13
C ALA A 323 -23.40 18.47 -5.56
N THR A 324 -22.75 19.21 -4.67
CA THR A 324 -21.46 18.82 -4.06
C THR A 324 -21.61 18.01 -2.77
N GLN A 325 -22.81 17.88 -2.21
CA GLN A 325 -23.05 17.22 -0.92
C GLN A 325 -22.52 15.77 -0.87
N GLY A 326 -22.68 15.00 -1.95
CA GLY A 326 -22.17 13.63 -2.02
C GLY A 326 -20.64 13.56 -1.91
N LEU A 327 -19.94 14.50 -2.54
CA LEU A 327 -18.48 14.61 -2.49
C LEU A 327 -18.01 14.91 -1.06
N TRP A 328 -18.65 15.85 -0.38
CA TRP A 328 -18.29 16.23 1.00
C TRP A 328 -18.54 15.11 2.01
N LEU A 329 -19.64 14.36 1.87
CA LEU A 329 -19.91 13.17 2.69
C LEU A 329 -18.84 12.09 2.46
N HIS A 330 -18.48 11.85 1.19
CA HIS A 330 -17.41 10.92 0.83
C HIS A 330 -16.06 11.31 1.43
N LEU A 331 -15.65 12.57 1.26
CA LEU A 331 -14.40 13.10 1.82
C LEU A 331 -14.37 13.02 3.34
N SER A 332 -15.49 13.28 4.00
CA SER A 332 -15.61 13.11 5.45
C SER A 332 -15.33 11.67 5.86
N SER A 333 -16.00 10.71 5.20
CA SER A 333 -15.86 9.29 5.48
C SER A 333 -14.43 8.78 5.19
N GLN A 334 -13.76 9.30 4.15
CA GLN A 334 -12.37 8.95 3.83
C GLN A 334 -11.37 9.52 4.85
N LEU A 335 -11.49 10.81 5.19
CA LEU A 335 -10.62 11.47 6.16
C LEU A 335 -10.68 10.77 7.51
N ILE A 336 -11.87 10.44 7.99
CA ILE A 336 -12.06 9.72 9.26
C ILE A 336 -11.32 8.39 9.22
N TYR A 337 -11.46 7.62 8.14
CA TYR A 337 -10.82 6.31 8.01
C TYR A 337 -9.28 6.41 8.06
N PHE A 338 -8.67 7.22 7.20
CA PHE A 338 -7.20 7.30 7.12
C PHE A 338 -6.56 7.89 8.37
N VAL A 339 -7.22 8.84 9.04
CA VAL A 339 -6.71 9.43 10.28
C VAL A 339 -6.95 8.51 11.48
N LEU A 340 -8.10 7.83 11.57
CA LEU A 340 -8.39 6.88 12.66
C LEU A 340 -7.40 5.71 12.70
N PHE A 341 -7.01 5.18 11.54
CA PHE A 341 -6.01 4.12 11.41
C PHE A 341 -4.55 4.64 11.38
N GLN A 342 -4.34 5.94 11.61
CA GLN A 342 -3.01 6.58 11.70
C GLN A 342 -2.18 6.49 10.41
N PHE A 343 -2.83 6.35 9.25
CA PHE A 343 -2.19 6.50 7.94
C PHE A 343 -1.93 7.96 7.59
N ALA A 344 -2.78 8.86 8.12
CA ALA A 344 -2.66 10.30 7.99
C ALA A 344 -2.74 11.00 9.36
N SER A 345 -2.13 12.16 9.45
CA SER A 345 -2.04 13.04 10.62
C SER A 345 -2.98 14.22 10.44
N PHE A 346 -3.97 14.31 11.33
CA PHE A 346 -4.92 15.43 11.35
C PHE A 346 -4.25 16.82 11.41
N PRO A 347 -3.29 17.10 12.32
CA PRO A 347 -2.67 18.42 12.36
C PRO A 347 -1.91 18.77 11.07
N ASN A 348 -1.27 17.78 10.42
CA ASN A 348 -0.57 18.00 9.15
C ASN A 348 -1.55 18.34 8.03
N ILE A 349 -2.66 17.61 7.92
CA ILE A 349 -3.73 17.89 6.94
C ILE A 349 -4.23 19.32 7.12
N VAL A 350 -4.56 19.72 8.36
CA VAL A 350 -5.10 21.05 8.67
C VAL A 350 -4.09 22.16 8.34
N MET A 351 -2.82 21.98 8.70
CA MET A 351 -1.77 22.95 8.39
C MET A 351 -1.48 23.05 6.88
N SER A 352 -1.50 21.93 6.17
CA SER A 352 -1.33 21.89 4.71
C SER A 352 -2.52 22.56 4.00
N LEU A 353 -3.75 22.30 4.46
CA LEU A 353 -4.94 23.01 4.00
C LEU A 353 -4.81 24.52 4.21
N HIS A 354 -4.39 24.96 5.40
CA HIS A 354 -4.16 26.39 5.67
C HIS A 354 -3.18 27.00 4.67
N SER A 355 -2.03 26.36 4.45
CA SER A 355 -1.03 26.84 3.48
C SER A 355 -1.55 26.89 2.04
N ARG A 356 -2.42 25.96 1.64
CA ARG A 356 -2.99 25.91 0.28
C ARG A 356 -4.13 26.90 0.06
N LEU A 357 -4.90 27.18 1.11
CA LEU A 357 -6.02 28.13 1.10
C LEU A 357 -5.58 29.57 1.32
N GLN A 358 -4.40 29.80 1.91
CA GLN A 358 -3.87 31.13 2.12
C GLN A 358 -3.76 31.89 0.78
N GLY A 359 -4.41 33.05 0.70
CA GLY A 359 -4.46 33.88 -0.52
C GLY A 359 -5.53 33.48 -1.54
N ARG A 360 -6.36 32.46 -1.26
CA ARG A 360 -7.54 32.09 -2.08
C ARG A 360 -8.83 32.50 -1.38
N ASP A 361 -9.78 33.09 -2.10
CA ASP A 361 -11.06 33.54 -1.54
C ASP A 361 -12.17 32.48 -1.78
N LEU A 362 -12.06 31.33 -1.09
CA LEU A 362 -13.02 30.22 -1.18
C LEU A 362 -13.91 30.19 0.07
N ARG A 363 -15.02 30.95 0.05
CA ARG A 363 -15.87 31.14 1.24
C ARG A 363 -17.13 30.28 1.26
N ARG A 364 -17.68 29.88 0.12
CA ARG A 364 -18.98 29.16 0.10
C ARG A 364 -18.89 27.78 0.75
N GLY A 365 -17.80 27.06 0.50
CA GLY A 365 -17.60 25.70 1.05
C GLY A 365 -17.08 25.65 2.50
N ARG A 366 -16.90 26.79 3.19
CA ARG A 366 -16.25 26.84 4.52
C ARG A 366 -17.02 26.05 5.58
N ASP A 367 -18.35 26.10 5.54
CA ASP A 367 -19.20 25.41 6.53
C ASP A 367 -19.16 23.89 6.32
N GLN A 368 -19.06 23.45 5.06
CA GLN A 368 -18.90 22.03 4.73
C GLN A 368 -17.52 21.52 5.15
N LEU A 369 -16.47 22.31 4.96
CA LEU A 369 -15.13 21.98 5.47
C LEU A 369 -15.13 21.85 7.00
N MET A 370 -15.72 22.82 7.71
CA MET A 370 -15.82 22.76 9.17
C MET A 370 -16.66 21.56 9.63
N TRP A 371 -17.71 21.20 8.90
CA TRP A 371 -18.48 19.99 9.16
C TRP A 371 -17.62 18.72 9.03
N VAL A 372 -16.81 18.60 7.96
CA VAL A 372 -15.87 17.49 7.77
C VAL A 372 -14.88 17.38 8.94
N LEU A 373 -14.27 18.51 9.33
CA LEU A 373 -13.31 18.54 10.44
C LEU A 373 -13.99 18.19 11.78
N LEU A 374 -15.21 18.68 12.01
CA LEU A 374 -15.99 18.38 13.22
C LEU A 374 -16.24 16.88 13.38
N GLN A 375 -16.49 16.14 12.30
CA GLN A 375 -16.72 14.69 12.37
C GLN A 375 -15.54 13.98 13.06
N PHE A 376 -14.31 14.34 12.69
CA PHE A 376 -13.12 13.74 13.28
C PHE A 376 -12.84 14.27 14.69
N ILE A 377 -12.98 15.58 14.91
CA ILE A 377 -12.72 16.21 16.22
C ILE A 377 -13.67 15.62 17.27
N SER A 378 -14.99 15.65 17.01
CA SER A 378 -16.00 15.15 17.96
C SER A 378 -15.79 13.68 18.30
N GLY A 379 -15.40 12.85 17.33
CA GLY A 379 -15.16 11.41 17.53
C GLY A 379 -13.86 11.04 18.23
N SER A 380 -12.82 11.87 18.16
CA SER A 380 -11.46 11.49 18.57
C SER A 380 -10.83 12.38 19.66
N ILE A 381 -11.43 13.54 19.96
CA ILE A 381 -10.88 14.51 20.92
C ILE A 381 -10.69 13.95 22.33
N GLN A 382 -11.51 13.00 22.76
CA GLN A 382 -11.36 12.40 24.10
C GLN A 382 -10.07 11.57 24.24
N ARG A 383 -9.63 10.89 23.17
CA ARG A 383 -8.49 9.97 23.20
C ARG A 383 -7.15 10.62 22.82
N ASN A 384 -7.20 11.76 22.14
CA ASN A 384 -6.02 12.45 21.62
C ASN A 384 -5.72 13.71 22.45
N PRO A 385 -4.45 14.18 22.45
CA PRO A 385 -4.09 15.43 23.13
C PRO A 385 -4.69 16.64 22.42
N LEU A 386 -4.96 17.72 23.17
CA LEU A 386 -5.53 18.95 22.63
C LEU A 386 -4.65 19.59 21.54
N SER A 387 -3.32 19.48 21.64
CA SER A 387 -2.35 20.03 20.68
C SER A 387 -2.58 19.59 19.24
N ASN A 388 -3.10 18.37 19.03
CA ASN A 388 -3.38 17.84 17.69
C ASN A 388 -4.51 18.59 16.97
N PHE A 389 -5.38 19.29 17.72
CA PHE A 389 -6.56 19.96 17.18
C PHE A 389 -6.43 21.49 17.13
N LEU A 390 -5.45 22.07 17.81
CA LEU A 390 -5.17 23.52 17.80
C LEU A 390 -4.96 24.11 16.40
N PRO A 391 -4.36 23.42 15.41
CA PRO A 391 -4.21 23.96 14.06
C PRO A 391 -5.53 24.42 13.40
N VAL A 392 -6.68 23.87 13.83
CA VAL A 392 -8.00 24.25 13.31
C VAL A 392 -8.32 25.72 13.61
N LEU A 393 -7.77 26.28 14.69
CA LEU A 393 -7.93 27.71 15.03
C LEU A 393 -7.32 28.63 13.96
N ARG A 394 -6.20 28.22 13.34
CA ARG A 394 -5.60 28.98 12.22
C ARG A 394 -6.48 28.94 10.97
N LEU A 395 -7.12 27.80 10.69
CA LEU A 395 -8.11 27.73 9.61
C LEU A 395 -9.34 28.59 9.89
N TYR A 396 -9.78 28.67 11.15
CA TYR A 396 -10.87 29.56 11.55
C TYR A 396 -10.51 31.03 11.27
N GLU A 397 -9.34 31.49 11.69
CA GLU A 397 -8.85 32.86 11.44
C GLU A 397 -8.83 33.19 9.94
N LEU A 398 -8.43 32.23 9.10
CA LEU A 398 -8.38 32.40 7.65
C LEU A 398 -9.78 32.47 7.00
N LEU A 399 -10.69 31.57 7.37
CA LEU A 399 -11.99 31.39 6.70
C LEU A 399 -13.11 32.27 7.27
N PHE A 400 -12.93 32.80 8.48
CA PHE A 400 -13.87 33.66 9.18
C PHE A 400 -13.19 34.97 9.62
N PRO A 401 -12.86 35.89 8.69
CA PRO A 401 -12.11 37.11 9.00
C PRO A 401 -12.89 38.06 9.93
N GLU A 402 -12.32 38.48 11.06
CA GLU A 402 -13.01 39.22 12.14
C GLU A 402 -13.75 40.51 11.72
N GLN A 403 -13.43 41.05 10.55
CA GLN A 403 -14.04 42.26 9.97
C GLN A 403 -15.50 42.07 9.54
N GLU A 404 -15.96 40.84 9.30
CA GLU A 404 -17.35 40.55 8.92
C GLU A 404 -18.29 40.52 10.15
N PRO A 405 -19.60 40.84 9.97
CA PRO A 405 -20.57 40.79 11.06
C PRO A 405 -20.71 39.39 11.69
N PRO A 406 -21.22 39.31 12.94
CA PRO A 406 -21.49 38.03 13.58
C PRO A 406 -22.46 37.19 12.77
N LEU A 407 -22.23 35.88 12.75
CA LEU A 407 -23.00 34.96 11.93
C LEU A 407 -24.46 34.90 12.45
N PRO A 408 -25.46 35.04 11.57
CA PRO A 408 -26.86 34.93 11.95
C PRO A 408 -27.21 33.49 12.30
N VAL A 409 -28.15 33.29 13.23
CA VAL A 409 -28.66 31.94 13.54
C VAL A 409 -29.31 31.36 12.28
N PRO A 410 -28.85 30.20 11.80
CA PRO A 410 -29.40 29.57 10.61
C PRO A 410 -30.79 28.95 10.85
N ASP A 411 -31.52 28.72 9.76
CA ASP A 411 -32.84 28.09 9.81
C ASP A 411 -32.74 26.65 10.32
N PHE A 412 -33.18 26.44 11.55
CA PHE A 412 -33.14 25.15 12.25
C PHE A 412 -34.13 24.11 11.70
N ASN A 413 -34.97 24.46 10.71
CA ASN A 413 -35.81 23.49 9.99
C ASN A 413 -35.08 22.87 8.80
N GLN A 414 -33.88 23.34 8.46
CA GLN A 414 -33.09 22.81 7.35
C GLN A 414 -31.87 22.04 7.85
N PRO A 415 -31.50 20.92 7.20
CA PRO A 415 -30.35 20.11 7.63
C PRO A 415 -29.02 20.85 7.51
N GLN A 416 -28.94 21.89 6.67
CA GLN A 416 -27.75 22.73 6.50
C GLN A 416 -27.35 23.48 7.79
N CYS A 417 -28.29 23.69 8.72
CA CYS A 417 -28.01 24.38 9.97
C CYS A 417 -26.89 23.71 10.78
N THR A 418 -26.75 22.37 10.68
CA THR A 418 -25.70 21.63 11.39
C THR A 418 -24.31 21.89 10.81
N ARG A 419 -24.22 22.16 9.51
CA ARG A 419 -22.97 22.53 8.81
C ARG A 419 -22.58 23.96 9.15
N GLN A 420 -23.52 24.89 9.10
CA GLN A 420 -23.30 26.30 9.43
C GLN A 420 -22.92 26.52 10.90
N MET A 421 -23.43 25.68 11.82
CA MET A 421 -23.02 25.69 13.23
C MET A 421 -21.79 24.83 13.54
N ALA A 422 -21.18 24.17 12.55
CA ALA A 422 -20.10 23.21 12.79
C ALA A 422 -18.89 23.85 13.48
N MET A 423 -18.51 25.06 13.07
CA MET A 423 -17.39 25.79 13.67
C MET A 423 -17.64 26.11 15.16
N THR A 424 -18.87 26.50 15.51
CA THR A 424 -19.27 26.71 16.91
C THR A 424 -19.19 25.41 17.71
N CYS A 425 -19.61 24.29 17.12
CA CYS A 425 -19.49 22.97 17.76
C CYS A 425 -18.02 22.59 17.99
N ILE A 426 -17.13 22.82 17.01
CA ILE A 426 -15.69 22.61 17.15
C ILE A 426 -15.15 23.43 18.34
N TRP A 427 -15.53 24.71 18.43
CA TRP A 427 -15.10 25.57 19.52
C TRP A 427 -15.51 25.02 20.89
N ILE A 428 -16.77 24.59 21.04
CA ILE A 428 -17.28 24.00 22.29
C ILE A 428 -16.47 22.75 22.70
N HIS A 429 -16.13 21.88 21.74
CA HIS A 429 -15.31 20.69 21.99
C HIS A 429 -13.91 21.05 22.47
N LEU A 430 -13.27 22.00 21.79
CA LEU A 430 -11.94 22.50 22.12
C LEU A 430 -11.91 23.13 23.52
N THR A 431 -12.87 24.00 23.84
CA THR A 431 -12.97 24.63 25.17
C THR A 431 -13.20 23.60 26.27
N LYS A 432 -14.09 22.61 26.08
CA LYS A 432 -14.34 21.57 27.07
C LYS A 432 -13.10 20.70 27.31
N LYS A 433 -12.36 20.37 26.25
CA LYS A 433 -11.10 19.60 26.34
C LYS A 433 -10.01 20.39 27.06
N ALA A 434 -9.87 21.69 26.77
CA ALA A 434 -8.94 22.57 27.47
C ALA A 434 -9.23 22.68 28.98
N GLN A 435 -10.52 22.77 29.35
CA GLN A 435 -10.96 22.73 30.75
C GLN A 435 -10.61 21.39 31.41
N ALA A 436 -10.82 20.27 30.72
CA ALA A 436 -10.53 18.93 31.26
C ALA A 436 -9.03 18.68 31.45
N GLU A 437 -8.16 19.23 30.58
CA GLU A 437 -6.70 19.10 30.67
C GLU A 437 -6.05 20.15 31.61
N GLN A 438 -6.85 20.95 32.32
CA GLN A 438 -6.38 22.03 33.22
C GLN A 438 -5.38 22.97 32.54
N ALA A 439 -5.53 23.22 31.24
CA ALA A 439 -4.79 24.28 30.60
C ALA A 439 -5.21 25.61 31.27
N ASN A 440 -4.26 26.39 31.80
CA ASN A 440 -4.48 27.70 32.43
C ASN A 440 -5.02 28.77 31.44
N ILE A 441 -5.64 28.36 30.34
CA ILE A 441 -6.08 29.21 29.25
C ILE A 441 -7.61 29.22 29.26
N THR A 442 -8.18 30.36 29.65
CA THR A 442 -9.59 30.66 29.41
C THR A 442 -9.74 31.10 27.96
N TRP A 443 -10.38 30.28 27.12
CA TRP A 443 -10.68 30.65 25.74
C TRP A 443 -12.04 31.36 25.67
N PRO A 444 -12.08 32.70 25.51
CA PRO A 444 -13.34 33.39 25.31
C PRO A 444 -13.96 32.96 23.97
N VAL A 445 -15.29 32.95 23.90
CA VAL A 445 -16.00 32.66 22.65
C VAL A 445 -15.79 33.83 21.68
N PRO A 446 -15.32 33.58 20.44
CA PRO A 446 -15.12 34.60 19.43
C PRO A 446 -16.41 35.37 19.15
N SER A 447 -16.30 36.69 18.93
CA SER A 447 -17.44 37.58 18.68
C SER A 447 -18.33 37.07 17.54
N LYS A 448 -17.73 36.53 16.47
CA LYS A 448 -18.44 35.96 15.32
C LYS A 448 -19.33 34.77 15.64
N LEU A 449 -18.89 33.91 16.56
CA LEU A 449 -19.58 32.66 16.93
C LEU A 449 -20.52 32.86 18.13
N ARG A 450 -20.51 34.06 18.74
CA ARG A 450 -21.27 34.34 19.97
C ARG A 450 -22.76 34.10 19.80
N THR A 451 -23.37 34.60 18.72
CA THR A 451 -24.81 34.42 18.48
C THR A 451 -25.20 32.94 18.34
N HIS A 452 -24.40 32.12 17.65
CA HIS A 452 -24.61 30.67 17.58
C HIS A 452 -24.42 30.00 18.95
N HIS A 453 -23.40 30.40 19.70
CA HIS A 453 -23.10 29.83 21.00
C HIS A 453 -24.21 30.14 22.01
N ASP A 454 -24.66 31.40 22.06
CA ASP A 454 -25.75 31.85 22.92
C ASP A 454 -27.02 31.07 22.56
N PHE A 455 -27.35 30.94 21.26
CA PHE A 455 -28.49 30.14 20.83
C PHE A 455 -28.41 28.68 21.33
N LEU A 456 -27.26 28.01 21.17
CA LEU A 456 -27.07 26.63 21.66
C LEU A 456 -27.20 26.54 23.18
N GLN A 457 -26.69 27.51 23.93
CA GLN A 457 -26.85 27.56 25.38
C GLN A 457 -28.31 27.76 25.80
N HIS A 458 -29.07 28.62 25.11
CA HIS A 458 -30.51 28.82 25.38
C HIS A 458 -31.33 27.57 25.05
N LEU A 459 -30.89 26.76 24.08
CA LEU A 459 -31.52 25.48 23.74
C LEU A 459 -31.27 24.38 24.77
N VAL A 460 -30.23 24.50 25.61
CA VAL A 460 -30.02 23.57 26.71
C VAL A 460 -31.12 23.83 27.75
N PRO A 461 -32.03 22.88 27.99
CA PRO A 461 -33.18 23.11 28.86
C PRO A 461 -32.71 23.40 30.31
N PRO A 462 -33.31 24.39 31.00
CA PRO A 462 -33.18 24.49 32.45
C PRO A 462 -33.75 23.21 33.10
N ASN A 463 -33.27 22.87 34.31
CA ASN A 463 -33.64 21.63 34.99
C ASN A 463 -35.18 21.39 34.96
N ASN A 464 -35.59 20.22 34.45
CA ASN A 464 -36.95 19.67 34.33
C ASN A 464 -37.80 19.95 33.07
N ALA A 465 -37.32 20.60 32.01
CA ALA A 465 -38.06 20.64 30.73
C ALA A 465 -37.78 19.39 29.86
N ALA A 466 -38.84 18.69 29.43
CA ALA A 466 -38.73 17.55 28.52
C ALA A 466 -38.43 18.04 27.09
N LEU A 467 -37.33 17.55 26.51
CA LEU A 467 -37.03 17.74 25.09
C LEU A 467 -37.78 16.67 24.29
N ALA A 468 -38.63 17.08 23.35
CA ALA A 468 -39.30 16.19 22.42
C ALA A 468 -38.82 16.45 20.99
N MET A 469 -38.73 15.40 20.18
CA MET A 469 -38.43 15.54 18.75
C MET A 469 -39.57 16.29 18.05
N GLY A 470 -39.24 17.45 17.48
CA GLY A 470 -40.09 18.19 16.54
C GLY A 470 -39.67 17.94 15.08
N ASN A 471 -40.24 18.70 14.15
CA ASN A 471 -39.85 18.70 12.73
C ASN A 471 -38.54 19.47 12.46
N ASP A 472 -37.74 19.75 13.49
CA ASP A 472 -36.56 20.60 13.44
C ASP A 472 -35.29 19.85 13.85
N TYR A 473 -34.14 20.48 13.59
CA TYR A 473 -32.81 19.93 13.82
C TYR A 473 -32.19 20.38 15.15
N ARG A 474 -32.97 20.93 16.10
CA ARG A 474 -32.44 21.45 17.37
C ARG A 474 -31.77 20.37 18.22
N ILE A 475 -32.37 19.18 18.28
CA ILE A 475 -31.80 18.04 19.01
C ILE A 475 -30.51 17.56 18.35
N ALA A 476 -30.45 17.52 17.01
CA ALA A 476 -29.23 17.17 16.28
C ALA A 476 -28.10 18.17 16.58
N LEU A 477 -28.40 19.47 16.62
CA LEU A 477 -27.44 20.52 16.99
C LEU A 477 -26.90 20.33 18.42
N LEU A 478 -27.77 20.06 19.40
CA LEU A 478 -27.35 19.80 20.78
C LEU A 478 -26.48 18.54 20.90
N CYS A 479 -26.87 17.45 20.22
CA CYS A 479 -26.06 16.24 20.15
C CYS A 479 -24.68 16.53 19.56
N ASN A 480 -24.60 17.29 18.47
CA ASN A 480 -23.35 17.61 17.79
C ASN A 480 -22.44 18.54 18.59
N ALA A 481 -23.01 19.51 19.31
CA ALA A 481 -22.26 20.50 20.08
C ALA A 481 -21.74 19.93 21.41
N TYR A 482 -22.53 19.09 22.08
CA TYR A 482 -22.25 18.66 23.45
C TYR A 482 -21.93 17.16 23.56
N SER A 483 -21.66 16.45 22.46
CA SER A 483 -21.43 15.00 22.43
C SER A 483 -20.38 14.48 23.44
N THR A 484 -19.39 15.32 23.77
CA THR A 484 -18.29 15.01 24.68
C THR A 484 -18.55 15.48 26.12
N ASN A 485 -19.67 16.14 26.38
CA ASN A 485 -20.06 16.65 27.70
C ASN A 485 -21.26 15.85 28.25
N GLN A 486 -20.98 14.92 29.17
CA GLN A 486 -21.98 13.98 29.69
C GLN A 486 -23.22 14.67 30.31
N ASP A 487 -23.03 15.82 30.96
CA ASP A 487 -24.10 16.54 31.66
C ASP A 487 -25.16 17.09 30.69
N TYR A 488 -24.72 17.57 29.52
CA TYR A 488 -25.59 18.15 28.50
C TYR A 488 -25.97 17.17 27.39
N PHE A 489 -25.23 16.07 27.21
CA PHE A 489 -25.46 15.11 26.14
C PHE A 489 -26.55 14.08 26.44
N SER A 490 -26.72 13.70 27.70
CA SER A 490 -27.64 12.63 28.10
C SER A 490 -29.10 12.91 27.70
N LYS A 491 -29.57 14.16 27.91
CA LYS A 491 -30.94 14.59 27.60
C LYS A 491 -31.29 14.58 26.11
N PRO A 492 -30.53 15.24 25.20
CA PRO A 492 -30.85 15.22 23.77
C PRO A 492 -30.68 13.81 23.17
N MET A 493 -29.72 13.02 23.65
CA MET A 493 -29.59 11.62 23.23
C MET A 493 -30.78 10.77 23.70
N ALA A 494 -31.26 10.96 24.93
CA ALA A 494 -32.46 10.27 25.42
C ALA A 494 -33.69 10.62 24.59
N ALA A 495 -33.88 11.89 24.19
CA ALA A 495 -34.99 12.29 23.34
C ALA A 495 -34.98 11.58 21.97
N LEU A 496 -33.80 11.42 21.34
CA LEU A 496 -33.65 10.64 20.11
C LEU A 496 -34.00 9.17 20.31
N VAL A 497 -33.51 8.59 21.41
CA VAL A 497 -33.72 7.18 21.74
C VAL A 497 -35.19 6.88 22.08
N GLU A 498 -35.85 7.75 22.83
CA GLU A 498 -37.28 7.63 23.16
C GLU A 498 -38.17 7.70 21.92
N THR A 499 -37.78 8.51 20.93
CA THR A 499 -38.52 8.62 19.65
C THR A 499 -38.57 7.28 18.90
N ILE A 500 -37.48 6.50 18.95
CA ILE A 500 -37.40 5.20 18.28
C ILE A 500 -37.83 4.02 19.16
N GLN A 501 -37.72 4.12 20.48
CA GLN A 501 -38.10 3.06 21.43
C GLN A 501 -39.58 3.12 21.83
N GLY A 502 -40.14 4.32 21.93
CA GLY A 502 -41.45 4.57 22.50
C GLY A 502 -41.36 4.76 24.02
N SER A 503 -42.29 5.56 24.57
CA SER A 503 -42.37 5.76 26.02
C SER A 503 -43.07 4.56 26.67
N ALA A 504 -42.70 4.21 27.90
CA ALA A 504 -43.40 3.17 28.68
C ALA A 504 -44.91 3.46 28.88
N LYS A 505 -45.35 4.69 28.60
CA LYS A 505 -46.75 5.13 28.69
C LYS A 505 -47.54 5.03 27.37
N SER A 506 -46.91 4.75 26.24
CA SER A 506 -47.60 4.62 24.94
C SER A 506 -47.95 3.17 24.64
N ALA A 507 -49.23 2.90 24.35
CA ALA A 507 -49.77 1.55 24.11
C ALA A 507 -49.34 0.93 22.75
N SER A 508 -48.82 1.73 21.81
CA SER A 508 -48.37 1.28 20.49
C SER A 508 -46.87 1.55 20.30
N PRO A 509 -46.08 0.58 19.77
CA PRO A 509 -44.67 0.81 19.48
C PRO A 509 -44.53 1.83 18.33
N PRO A 510 -43.51 2.71 18.35
CA PRO A 510 -43.30 3.69 17.30
C PRO A 510 -42.94 3.01 15.97
N THR A 511 -43.54 3.50 14.90
CA THR A 511 -43.38 2.97 13.53
C THR A 511 -42.53 3.87 12.63
N ALA A 512 -42.37 5.15 12.98
CA ALA A 512 -41.59 6.11 12.20
C ALA A 512 -40.10 6.08 12.60
N PRO A 513 -39.18 5.63 11.73
CA PRO A 513 -37.74 5.66 11.99
C PRO A 513 -37.16 7.07 11.85
N LEU A 514 -35.95 7.29 12.37
CA LEU A 514 -35.21 8.52 12.08
C LEU A 514 -34.86 8.59 10.59
N SER A 515 -35.15 9.74 9.96
CA SER A 515 -34.88 9.95 8.54
C SER A 515 -33.38 9.98 8.25
N MET A 516 -32.97 9.62 7.03
CA MET A 516 -31.56 9.70 6.61
C MET A 516 -31.01 11.12 6.77
N ALA A 517 -31.82 12.15 6.47
CA ALA A 517 -31.41 13.54 6.65
C ALA A 517 -31.07 13.88 8.11
N VAL A 518 -31.83 13.37 9.09
CA VAL A 518 -31.52 13.55 10.52
C VAL A 518 -30.24 12.80 10.88
N LEU A 519 -30.07 11.56 10.42
CA LEU A 519 -28.86 10.78 10.68
C LEU A 519 -27.61 11.42 10.06
N ASP A 520 -27.69 11.91 8.82
CA ASP A 520 -26.60 12.61 8.13
C ASP A 520 -26.25 13.94 8.79
N SER A 521 -27.22 14.57 9.47
CA SER A 521 -27.03 15.77 10.30
C SER A 521 -26.42 15.47 11.67
N LEU A 522 -26.17 14.21 12.05
CA LEU A 522 -25.48 13.86 13.30
C LEU A 522 -23.98 13.63 13.07
N THR A 523 -23.16 14.03 14.05
CA THR A 523 -21.73 13.70 14.04
C THR A 523 -21.50 12.20 14.25
N VAL A 524 -20.36 11.68 13.78
CA VAL A 524 -19.94 10.29 13.99
C VAL A 524 -19.98 9.91 15.47
N HIS A 525 -19.57 10.81 16.38
CA HIS A 525 -19.66 10.54 17.82
C HIS A 525 -21.10 10.34 18.29
N SER A 526 -22.01 11.23 17.90
CA SER A 526 -23.44 11.12 18.22
C SER A 526 -24.05 9.83 17.65
N LYS A 527 -23.70 9.46 16.41
CA LYS A 527 -24.12 8.19 15.80
C LYS A 527 -23.57 6.97 16.56
N MET A 528 -22.30 6.98 16.96
CA MET A 528 -21.69 5.92 17.78
C MET A 528 -22.42 5.74 19.11
N SER A 529 -22.74 6.85 19.80
CA SER A 529 -23.51 6.80 21.05
C SER A 529 -24.95 6.30 20.84
N LEU A 530 -25.59 6.68 19.73
CA LEU A 530 -26.92 6.18 19.37
C LEU A 530 -26.92 4.67 19.12
N ILE A 531 -25.94 4.17 18.35
CA ILE A 531 -25.73 2.73 18.13
C ILE A 531 -25.53 2.01 19.47
N HIS A 532 -24.65 2.53 20.32
CA HIS A 532 -24.38 1.92 21.62
C HIS A 532 -25.63 1.86 22.51
N SER A 533 -26.44 2.92 22.54
CA SER A 533 -27.71 2.97 23.28
C SER A 533 -28.72 1.94 22.75
N ILE A 534 -28.86 1.82 21.42
CA ILE A 534 -29.73 0.83 20.77
C ILE A 534 -29.26 -0.59 21.13
N VAL A 535 -27.99 -0.91 20.91
CA VAL A 535 -27.40 -2.23 21.18
C VAL A 535 -27.58 -2.62 22.65
N THR A 536 -27.28 -1.70 23.58
CA THR A 536 -27.44 -1.92 25.03
C THR A 536 -28.90 -2.22 25.39
N HIS A 537 -29.85 -1.51 24.79
CA HIS A 537 -31.27 -1.74 25.02
C HIS A 537 -31.73 -3.10 24.48
N VAL A 538 -31.31 -3.47 23.26
CA VAL A 538 -31.63 -4.77 22.65
C VAL A 538 -31.09 -5.92 23.51
N ILE A 539 -29.86 -5.81 24.02
CA ILE A 539 -29.26 -6.82 24.91
C ILE A 539 -30.05 -6.93 26.22
N LYS A 540 -30.42 -5.79 26.82
CA LYS A 540 -31.23 -5.78 28.06
C LYS A 540 -32.59 -6.45 27.86
N LEU A 541 -33.28 -6.17 26.76
CA LEU A 541 -34.56 -6.82 26.42
C LEU A 541 -34.38 -8.33 26.20
N ALA A 542 -33.32 -8.73 25.50
CA ALA A 542 -33.01 -10.14 25.26
C ALA A 542 -32.73 -10.90 26.57
N GLN A 543 -32.02 -10.28 27.51
CA GLN A 543 -31.74 -10.86 28.83
C GLN A 543 -32.98 -10.89 29.74
N ALA A 544 -33.84 -9.87 29.67
CA ALA A 544 -35.06 -9.79 30.48
C ALA A 544 -36.14 -10.80 30.06
N LYS A 545 -35.99 -11.46 28.89
CA LYS A 545 -36.96 -12.42 28.33
C LYS A 545 -38.40 -11.90 28.32
N SER A 546 -38.56 -10.58 28.11
CA SER A 546 -39.84 -9.88 28.29
C SER A 546 -40.92 -10.27 27.25
N GLY A 547 -40.56 -11.03 26.22
CA GLY A 547 -41.47 -11.45 25.14
C GLY A 547 -41.98 -10.32 24.25
N MET A 548 -41.63 -9.06 24.56
CA MET A 548 -42.03 -7.89 23.80
C MET A 548 -41.14 -7.73 22.55
N PRO A 549 -41.73 -7.60 21.35
CA PRO A 549 -40.97 -7.38 20.13
C PRO A 549 -40.29 -6.01 20.14
N LEU A 550 -39.18 -5.88 19.41
CA LEU A 550 -38.52 -4.60 19.17
C LEU A 550 -39.45 -3.66 18.39
N SER A 551 -39.38 -2.35 18.66
CA SER A 551 -40.14 -1.37 17.90
C SER A 551 -39.66 -1.33 16.44
N PRO A 552 -40.58 -1.24 15.46
CA PRO A 552 -40.21 -1.16 14.04
C PRO A 552 -39.29 0.03 13.72
N ALA A 553 -39.54 1.19 14.34
CA ALA A 553 -38.72 2.38 14.18
C ALA A 553 -37.26 2.16 14.65
N LEU A 554 -37.04 1.40 15.72
CA LEU A 554 -35.69 1.10 16.23
C LEU A 554 -34.92 0.22 15.27
N VAL A 555 -35.53 -0.84 14.77
CA VAL A 555 -34.88 -1.80 13.86
C VAL A 555 -34.49 -1.11 12.55
N GLU A 556 -35.41 -0.33 11.97
CA GLU A 556 -35.17 0.40 10.72
C GLU A 556 -34.17 1.56 10.89
N THR A 557 -34.16 2.23 12.05
CA THR A 557 -33.13 3.24 12.36
C THR A 557 -31.75 2.58 12.54
N TYR A 558 -31.71 1.43 13.21
CA TYR A 558 -30.47 0.70 13.42
C TYR A 558 -29.89 0.18 12.09
N SER A 559 -30.72 -0.35 11.18
CA SER A 559 -30.23 -0.77 9.86
C SER A 559 -29.65 0.39 9.05
N ARG A 560 -30.24 1.59 9.12
CA ARG A 560 -29.68 2.80 8.48
C ARG A 560 -28.32 3.18 9.07
N LEU A 561 -28.18 3.08 10.40
CA LEU A 561 -26.92 3.35 11.08
C LEU A 561 -25.80 2.36 10.71
N LEU A 562 -26.15 1.11 10.40
CA LEU A 562 -25.18 0.09 9.98
C LEU A 562 -24.60 0.34 8.58
N VAL A 563 -25.20 1.21 7.76
CA VAL A 563 -24.69 1.56 6.41
C VAL A 563 -23.46 2.46 6.48
N TYR A 564 -23.29 3.23 7.54
CA TYR A 564 -22.16 4.16 7.69
C TYR A 564 -20.84 3.41 7.90
N THR A 565 -20.03 3.38 6.85
CA THR A 565 -18.75 2.66 6.84
C THR A 565 -17.71 3.27 7.78
N GLU A 566 -17.82 4.54 8.16
CA GLU A 566 -16.95 5.16 9.17
C GLU A 566 -17.22 4.66 10.61
N ILE A 567 -18.33 3.94 10.84
CA ILE A 567 -18.69 3.35 12.13
C ILE A 567 -18.61 1.82 12.10
N GLU A 568 -17.89 1.25 11.12
CA GLU A 568 -17.78 -0.21 10.89
C GLU A 568 -17.51 -1.02 12.18
N SER A 569 -16.63 -0.52 13.07
CA SER A 569 -16.23 -1.24 14.29
C SER A 569 -17.36 -1.42 15.32
N LEU A 570 -18.21 -0.41 15.53
CA LEU A 570 -19.35 -0.48 16.47
C LEU A 570 -20.65 -0.86 15.74
N GLY A 571 -20.71 -0.64 14.43
CA GLY A 571 -21.80 -1.02 13.55
C GLY A 571 -21.74 -2.49 13.15
N ILE A 572 -21.44 -2.78 11.88
CA ILE A 572 -21.54 -4.14 11.31
C ILE A 572 -20.65 -5.15 12.04
N LYS A 573 -19.41 -4.79 12.39
CA LYS A 573 -18.51 -5.69 13.14
C LYS A 573 -19.08 -6.05 14.50
N GLY A 574 -19.57 -5.05 15.24
CA GLY A 574 -20.22 -5.22 16.54
C GLY A 574 -21.52 -6.02 16.45
N PHE A 575 -22.32 -5.78 15.41
CA PHE A 575 -23.54 -6.54 15.12
C PHE A 575 -23.26 -8.04 15.02
N ILE A 576 -22.30 -8.44 14.17
CA ILE A 576 -22.00 -9.85 13.90
C ILE A 576 -21.23 -10.51 15.04
N SER A 577 -20.27 -9.80 15.65
CA SER A 577 -19.34 -10.40 16.61
C SER A 577 -19.79 -10.29 18.07
N GLN A 578 -20.67 -9.34 18.40
CA GLN A 578 -21.10 -9.08 19.79
C GLN A 578 -22.61 -9.22 19.97
N LEU A 579 -23.42 -8.48 19.20
CA LEU A 579 -24.87 -8.46 19.40
C LEU A 579 -25.50 -9.82 19.09
N LEU A 580 -25.26 -10.36 17.90
CA LEU A 580 -25.86 -11.62 17.47
C LEU A 580 -25.51 -12.80 18.40
N PRO A 581 -24.23 -13.01 18.80
CA PRO A 581 -23.89 -14.08 19.72
C PRO A 581 -24.46 -13.87 21.14
N GLN A 582 -24.60 -12.64 21.61
CA GLN A 582 -25.20 -12.36 22.93
C GLN A 582 -26.70 -12.64 22.96
N VAL A 583 -27.44 -12.21 21.92
CA VAL A 583 -28.88 -12.49 21.78
C VAL A 583 -29.13 -13.99 21.64
N TYR A 584 -28.24 -14.69 20.95
CA TYR A 584 -28.27 -16.15 20.86
C TYR A 584 -28.06 -16.81 22.23
N LYS A 585 -27.02 -16.41 22.98
CA LYS A 585 -26.73 -16.93 24.33
C LYS A 585 -27.87 -16.70 25.32
N SER A 586 -28.66 -15.63 25.16
CA SER A 586 -29.82 -15.36 26.01
C SER A 586 -31.10 -16.12 25.59
N HIS A 587 -31.04 -16.92 24.51
CA HIS A 587 -32.19 -17.65 23.93
C HIS A 587 -33.37 -16.73 23.57
N ALA A 588 -33.09 -15.51 23.09
CA ALA A 588 -34.12 -14.55 22.70
C ALA A 588 -34.48 -14.70 21.22
N TRP A 589 -35.23 -15.76 20.89
CA TRP A 589 -35.52 -16.18 19.51
C TRP A 589 -36.26 -15.13 18.66
N GLY A 590 -37.24 -14.41 19.23
CA GLY A 590 -37.97 -13.36 18.50
C GLY A 590 -37.09 -12.15 18.15
N THR A 591 -36.19 -11.78 19.06
CA THR A 591 -35.18 -10.74 18.79
C THR A 591 -34.21 -11.21 17.71
N LEU A 592 -33.73 -12.46 17.80
CA LEU A 592 -32.84 -13.05 16.79
C LEU A 592 -33.48 -13.05 15.40
N TYR A 593 -34.74 -13.49 15.28
CA TYR A 593 -35.51 -13.46 14.04
C TYR A 593 -35.53 -12.05 13.43
N THR A 594 -35.84 -11.04 14.24
CA THR A 594 -35.91 -9.64 13.78
C THR A 594 -34.56 -9.13 13.28
N LEU A 595 -33.45 -9.50 13.95
CA LEU A 595 -32.10 -9.10 13.54
C LEU A 595 -31.65 -9.77 12.23
N LEU A 596 -32.01 -11.04 12.02
CA LEU A 596 -31.71 -11.76 10.77
C LEU A 596 -32.55 -11.25 9.60
N GLU A 597 -33.83 -10.93 9.84
CA GLU A 597 -34.70 -10.29 8.85
C GLU A 597 -34.16 -8.90 8.48
N MET A 598 -33.81 -8.08 9.46
CA MET A 598 -33.18 -6.78 9.24
C MET A 598 -31.93 -6.90 8.36
N PHE A 599 -31.05 -7.85 8.66
CA PHE A 599 -29.85 -8.09 7.85
C PHE A 599 -30.21 -8.46 6.41
N SER A 600 -31.18 -9.36 6.22
CA SER A 600 -31.58 -9.89 4.91
C SER A 600 -32.25 -8.88 3.98
N TYR A 601 -32.97 -7.89 4.53
CA TYR A 601 -33.82 -6.99 3.73
C TYR A 601 -33.41 -5.52 3.76
N ARG A 602 -32.50 -5.11 4.66
CA ARG A 602 -32.14 -3.69 4.85
C ARG A 602 -30.66 -3.38 4.69
N ILE A 603 -29.77 -4.37 4.72
CA ILE A 603 -28.33 -4.12 4.62
C ILE A 603 -27.82 -4.58 3.25
N HIS A 604 -27.31 -3.63 2.46
CA HIS A 604 -26.90 -3.86 1.07
C HIS A 604 -25.38 -3.99 0.88
N HIS A 605 -24.60 -3.11 1.51
CA HIS A 605 -23.14 -3.03 1.33
C HIS A 605 -22.40 -3.56 2.55
N ILE A 606 -22.16 -4.87 2.55
CA ILE A 606 -21.41 -5.58 3.60
C ILE A 606 -20.20 -6.22 2.97
N HIS A 607 -19.03 -6.03 3.58
CA HIS A 607 -17.81 -6.68 3.14
C HIS A 607 -17.95 -8.21 3.13
N PRO A 608 -17.36 -8.91 2.14
CA PRO A 608 -17.48 -10.36 2.00
C PRO A 608 -17.07 -11.16 3.25
N HIS A 609 -16.02 -10.76 3.97
CA HIS A 609 -15.58 -11.46 5.19
C HIS A 609 -16.65 -11.48 6.28
N TYR A 610 -17.42 -10.40 6.44
CA TYR A 610 -18.53 -10.32 7.39
C TYR A 610 -19.70 -11.21 6.97
N ARG A 611 -19.96 -11.34 5.67
CA ARG A 611 -20.99 -12.26 5.15
C ARG A 611 -20.63 -13.71 5.44
N VAL A 612 -19.38 -14.09 5.22
CA VAL A 612 -18.89 -15.45 5.52
C VAL A 612 -18.89 -15.73 7.03
N GLN A 613 -18.51 -14.75 7.86
CA GLN A 613 -18.59 -14.89 9.32
C GLN A 613 -20.04 -15.10 9.79
N LEU A 614 -20.99 -14.34 9.25
CA LEU A 614 -22.41 -14.52 9.58
C LEU A 614 -22.92 -15.89 9.10
N LEU A 615 -22.53 -16.32 7.89
CA LEU A 615 -22.89 -17.63 7.36
C LEU A 615 -22.44 -18.75 8.30
N SER A 616 -21.22 -18.66 8.83
CA SER A 616 -20.73 -19.62 9.82
C SER A 616 -21.57 -19.63 11.10
N HIS A 617 -21.96 -18.45 11.60
CA HIS A 617 -22.88 -18.37 12.74
C HIS A 617 -24.23 -19.03 12.40
N LEU A 618 -24.80 -18.81 11.22
CA LEU A 618 -26.09 -19.40 10.83
C LEU A 618 -26.05 -20.93 10.76
N HIS A 619 -24.97 -21.51 10.23
CA HIS A 619 -24.84 -22.98 10.21
C HIS A 619 -24.70 -23.57 11.61
N SER A 620 -23.97 -22.92 12.52
CA SER A 620 -23.93 -23.34 13.92
C SER A 620 -25.29 -23.19 14.65
N LEU A 621 -26.09 -22.18 14.27
CA LEU A 621 -27.43 -21.95 14.81
C LEU A 621 -28.44 -23.00 14.34
N ALA A 622 -28.39 -23.38 13.07
CA ALA A 622 -29.30 -24.37 12.49
C ALA A 622 -29.12 -25.77 13.12
N ALA A 623 -27.92 -26.10 13.57
CA ALA A 623 -27.62 -27.38 14.21
C ALA A 623 -28.22 -27.56 15.62
N VAL A 624 -28.87 -26.54 16.21
CA VAL A 624 -29.40 -26.59 17.58
C VAL A 624 -30.88 -27.01 17.61
N PRO A 625 -31.24 -28.12 18.30
CA PRO A 625 -32.60 -28.65 18.31
C PRO A 625 -33.69 -27.71 18.85
N GLN A 626 -33.33 -26.70 19.64
CA GLN A 626 -34.27 -25.71 20.20
C GLN A 626 -34.60 -24.56 19.24
N ALA A 627 -33.89 -24.45 18.10
CA ALA A 627 -34.18 -23.50 17.04
C ALA A 627 -35.31 -23.97 16.09
N ASN A 628 -35.90 -25.14 16.36
CA ASN A 628 -36.90 -25.83 15.51
C ASN A 628 -38.30 -25.18 15.46
N GLN A 629 -38.41 -23.90 15.82
CA GLN A 629 -39.60 -23.13 15.46
C GLN A 629 -39.58 -22.93 13.94
N THR A 630 -40.62 -23.38 13.25
CA THR A 630 -40.71 -23.37 11.78
C THR A 630 -40.36 -22.02 11.16
N GLN A 631 -40.75 -20.92 11.83
CA GLN A 631 -40.44 -19.55 11.39
C GLN A 631 -38.95 -19.18 11.52
N LEU A 632 -38.29 -19.59 12.62
CA LEU A 632 -36.88 -19.30 12.84
C LEU A 632 -36.00 -20.12 11.90
N HIS A 633 -36.30 -21.41 11.72
CA HIS A 633 -35.60 -22.27 10.78
C HIS A 633 -35.65 -21.70 9.35
N LEU A 634 -36.84 -21.32 8.88
CA LEU A 634 -37.02 -20.71 7.55
C LEU A 634 -36.28 -19.37 7.41
N CYS A 635 -36.24 -18.56 8.47
CA CYS A 635 -35.50 -17.30 8.50
C CYS A 635 -33.97 -17.54 8.37
N VAL A 636 -33.43 -18.49 9.14
CA VAL A 636 -32.01 -18.86 9.11
C VAL A 636 -31.62 -19.37 7.73
N GLU A 637 -32.39 -20.28 7.16
CA GLU A 637 -32.13 -20.87 5.84
C GLU A 637 -32.27 -19.83 4.72
N SER A 638 -33.32 -19.00 4.73
CA SER A 638 -33.47 -17.91 3.76
C SER A 638 -32.34 -16.88 3.85
N THR A 639 -31.87 -16.56 5.06
CA THR A 639 -30.75 -15.62 5.25
C THR A 639 -29.45 -16.23 4.73
N ALA A 640 -29.17 -17.50 5.03
CA ALA A 640 -28.00 -18.21 4.53
C ALA A 640 -28.01 -18.30 3.00
N LEU A 641 -29.15 -18.58 2.38
CA LEU A 641 -29.31 -18.62 0.93
C LEU A 641 -28.96 -17.27 0.28
N ARG A 642 -29.44 -16.15 0.86
CA ARG A 642 -29.12 -14.79 0.37
C ARG A 642 -27.64 -14.46 0.52
N LEU A 643 -27.02 -14.88 1.62
CA LEU A 643 -25.58 -14.70 1.82
C LEU A 643 -24.79 -15.45 0.74
N ILE A 644 -25.09 -16.73 0.52
CA ILE A 644 -24.40 -17.58 -0.46
C ILE A 644 -24.58 -17.07 -1.89
N THR A 645 -25.81 -16.71 -2.27
CA THR A 645 -26.11 -16.20 -3.62
C THR A 645 -25.61 -14.77 -3.83
N GLY A 646 -25.52 -13.98 -2.76
CA GLY A 646 -25.07 -12.59 -2.79
C GLY A 646 -23.55 -12.39 -2.84
N LEU A 647 -22.73 -13.43 -2.66
CA LEU A 647 -21.26 -13.32 -2.77
C LEU A 647 -20.84 -12.92 -4.19
N GLY A 648 -19.95 -11.92 -4.32
CA GLY A 648 -19.41 -11.50 -5.61
C GLY A 648 -18.46 -12.57 -6.19
N SER A 649 -18.34 -12.64 -7.52
CA SER A 649 -17.51 -13.67 -8.16
C SER A 649 -16.03 -13.52 -7.82
N GLY A 650 -15.53 -12.29 -7.66
CA GLY A 650 -14.15 -12.00 -7.22
C GLY A 650 -13.89 -12.27 -5.74
N ASP A 651 -14.94 -12.34 -4.92
CA ASP A 651 -14.82 -12.42 -3.45
C ASP A 651 -14.82 -13.86 -2.94
N VAL A 652 -15.44 -14.77 -3.70
CA VAL A 652 -15.66 -16.16 -3.31
C VAL A 652 -14.34 -16.89 -3.02
N GLN A 653 -13.35 -16.74 -3.90
CA GLN A 653 -12.04 -17.38 -3.70
C GLN A 653 -11.28 -16.85 -2.49
N PRO A 654 -10.96 -15.54 -2.37
CA PRO A 654 -10.12 -15.03 -1.28
C PRO A 654 -10.74 -15.20 0.10
N GLU A 655 -12.08 -15.18 0.20
CA GLU A 655 -12.74 -15.34 1.49
C GLU A 655 -12.90 -16.80 1.90
N LEU A 656 -13.36 -17.68 1.00
CA LEU A 656 -13.55 -19.09 1.34
C LEU A 656 -12.21 -19.83 1.50
N SER A 657 -11.16 -19.39 0.81
CA SER A 657 -9.83 -20.00 0.98
C SER A 657 -9.28 -19.90 2.40
N ARG A 658 -9.68 -18.87 3.17
CA ARG A 658 -9.26 -18.70 4.57
C ARG A 658 -9.81 -19.78 5.50
N PHE A 659 -10.89 -20.44 5.11
CA PHE A 659 -11.59 -21.43 5.92
C PHE A 659 -11.39 -22.86 5.43
N LEU A 660 -10.47 -23.08 4.48
CA LEU A 660 -10.13 -24.44 4.00
C LEU A 660 -9.57 -25.34 5.10
N ALA A 661 -8.97 -24.76 6.15
CA ALA A 661 -8.51 -25.53 7.31
C ALA A 661 -9.68 -26.11 8.14
N GLU A 662 -10.83 -25.44 8.17
CA GLU A 662 -12.03 -25.86 8.92
C GLU A 662 -13.31 -25.70 8.09
N PRO A 663 -13.46 -26.46 6.98
CA PRO A 663 -14.54 -26.26 6.01
C PRO A 663 -15.94 -26.55 6.59
N LYS A 664 -16.00 -27.36 7.66
CA LYS A 664 -17.24 -27.66 8.40
C LYS A 664 -17.94 -26.43 8.98
N THR A 665 -17.23 -25.32 9.13
CA THR A 665 -17.80 -24.08 9.68
C THR A 665 -18.65 -23.31 8.66
N ILE A 666 -18.47 -23.57 7.36
CA ILE A 666 -19.18 -22.89 6.26
C ILE A 666 -20.18 -23.83 5.56
N VAL A 667 -19.98 -25.14 5.69
CA VAL A 667 -20.85 -26.14 5.07
C VAL A 667 -22.02 -26.44 5.99
N SER A 668 -23.23 -26.51 5.41
CA SER A 668 -24.41 -26.94 6.15
C SER A 668 -24.36 -28.43 6.44
N ALA A 669 -24.69 -28.85 7.68
CA ALA A 669 -24.68 -30.26 8.06
C ALA A 669 -25.91 -31.03 7.53
N GLU A 670 -27.07 -30.36 7.43
CA GLU A 670 -28.35 -31.01 7.14
C GLU A 670 -29.05 -30.50 5.87
N SER A 671 -28.94 -29.20 5.54
CA SER A 671 -29.64 -28.61 4.37
C SER A 671 -28.87 -28.87 3.07
N GLU A 672 -29.43 -29.72 2.21
CA GLU A 672 -28.90 -30.01 0.86
C GLU A 672 -28.94 -28.76 -0.02
N GLU A 673 -30.03 -28.00 0.02
CA GLU A 673 -30.31 -26.85 -0.84
C GLU A 673 -29.27 -25.74 -0.67
N LEU A 674 -28.88 -25.43 0.57
CA LEU A 674 -27.84 -24.44 0.84
C LEU A 674 -26.48 -24.88 0.28
N ASN A 675 -26.15 -26.16 0.45
CA ASN A 675 -24.90 -26.71 -0.08
C ASN A 675 -24.89 -26.75 -1.61
N ARG A 676 -26.03 -27.06 -2.25
CA ARG A 676 -26.20 -26.96 -3.71
C ARG A 676 -26.04 -25.53 -4.21
N ALA A 677 -26.65 -24.56 -3.52
CA ALA A 677 -26.49 -23.15 -3.85
C ALA A 677 -25.02 -22.70 -3.73
N LEU A 678 -24.31 -23.19 -2.71
CA LEU A 678 -22.87 -22.93 -2.54
C LEU A 678 -22.06 -23.50 -3.71
N VAL A 679 -22.33 -24.74 -4.13
CA VAL A 679 -21.68 -25.35 -5.32
C VAL A 679 -21.94 -24.53 -6.59
N LEU A 680 -23.17 -24.03 -6.79
CA LEU A 680 -23.50 -23.18 -7.93
C LEU A 680 -22.78 -21.81 -7.87
N THR A 681 -22.66 -21.22 -6.68
CA THR A 681 -21.90 -19.99 -6.49
C THR A 681 -20.41 -20.21 -6.79
N LEU A 682 -19.81 -21.33 -6.35
CA LEU A 682 -18.43 -21.70 -6.67
C LEU A 682 -18.25 -21.89 -8.19
N ALA A 683 -19.20 -22.56 -8.85
CA ALA A 683 -19.17 -22.76 -10.30
C ALA A 683 -19.24 -21.42 -11.07
N ARG A 684 -20.11 -20.50 -10.66
CA ARG A 684 -20.18 -19.15 -11.25
C ARG A 684 -18.90 -18.36 -11.00
N ALA A 685 -18.38 -18.35 -9.78
CA ALA A 685 -17.20 -17.57 -9.42
C ALA A 685 -15.96 -18.05 -10.19
N THR A 686 -15.73 -19.36 -10.26
CA THR A 686 -14.61 -19.94 -11.01
C THR A 686 -14.74 -19.71 -12.51
N HIS A 687 -15.96 -19.72 -13.05
CA HIS A 687 -16.21 -19.35 -14.43
C HIS A 687 -15.85 -17.88 -14.71
N VAL A 688 -16.39 -16.94 -13.94
CA VAL A 688 -16.24 -15.50 -14.19
C VAL A 688 -14.80 -15.05 -13.96
N THR A 689 -14.12 -15.61 -12.96
CA THR A 689 -12.70 -15.29 -12.66
C THR A 689 -11.71 -16.06 -13.54
N GLY A 690 -12.16 -17.07 -14.29
CA GLY A 690 -11.30 -17.90 -15.13
C GLY A 690 -10.33 -18.78 -14.34
N THR A 691 -10.64 -19.10 -13.07
CA THR A 691 -9.76 -19.88 -12.20
C THR A 691 -9.93 -21.39 -12.39
N ASP A 692 -8.85 -22.16 -12.24
CA ASP A 692 -8.84 -23.62 -12.49
C ASP A 692 -9.66 -24.44 -11.47
N GLY A 693 -10.13 -23.82 -10.39
CA GLY A 693 -11.01 -24.43 -9.38
C GLY A 693 -10.33 -25.38 -8.38
N SER A 694 -8.99 -25.51 -8.42
CA SER A 694 -8.23 -26.45 -7.58
C SER A 694 -8.40 -26.21 -6.07
N TRP A 695 -8.57 -24.95 -5.65
CA TRP A 695 -8.74 -24.57 -4.25
C TRP A 695 -10.06 -25.06 -3.63
N CYS A 696 -11.04 -25.45 -4.46
CA CYS A 696 -12.36 -25.88 -3.98
C CYS A 696 -12.45 -27.37 -3.62
N HIS A 697 -11.43 -28.19 -3.91
CA HIS A 697 -11.55 -29.65 -3.81
C HIS A 697 -11.91 -30.14 -2.40
N GLU A 698 -11.25 -29.64 -1.36
CA GLU A 698 -11.51 -30.03 0.03
C GLU A 698 -12.90 -29.58 0.51
N LEU A 699 -13.33 -28.39 0.08
CA LEU A 699 -14.66 -27.86 0.38
C LEU A 699 -15.75 -28.73 -0.27
N LEU A 700 -15.58 -29.09 -1.55
CA LEU A 700 -16.51 -29.96 -2.28
C LEU A 700 -16.57 -31.38 -1.70
N ALA A 701 -15.42 -31.92 -1.27
CA ALA A 701 -15.37 -33.21 -0.58
C ALA A 701 -16.13 -33.17 0.75
N THR A 702 -16.00 -32.07 1.50
CA THR A 702 -16.74 -31.87 2.77
C THR A 702 -18.26 -31.72 2.52
N ILE A 703 -18.66 -31.03 1.45
CA ILE A 703 -20.06 -30.92 1.03
C ILE A 703 -20.63 -32.29 0.66
N ALA A 704 -19.88 -33.11 -0.08
CA ALA A 704 -20.29 -34.47 -0.44
C ALA A 704 -20.43 -35.38 0.79
N GLN A 705 -19.55 -35.22 1.79
CA GLN A 705 -19.60 -35.94 3.07
C GLN A 705 -20.81 -35.58 3.92
N SER A 706 -21.21 -34.31 3.95
CA SER A 706 -22.32 -33.82 4.78
C SER A 706 -23.68 -34.07 4.13
N THR A 707 -23.83 -33.70 2.85
CA THR A 707 -25.09 -33.81 2.11
C THR A 707 -24.85 -34.44 0.73
N PRO A 708 -24.90 -35.78 0.60
CA PRO A 708 -24.66 -36.45 -0.67
C PRO A 708 -25.83 -36.20 -1.63
N HIS A 709 -25.56 -35.52 -2.75
CA HIS A 709 -26.60 -35.12 -3.72
C HIS A 709 -26.19 -35.26 -5.19
N ALA A 710 -27.13 -35.64 -6.05
CA ALA A 710 -26.88 -35.78 -7.49
C ALA A 710 -27.26 -34.51 -8.28
N TRP A 711 -26.57 -34.29 -9.41
CA TRP A 711 -26.89 -33.25 -10.38
C TRP A 711 -27.50 -33.88 -11.64
N ALA A 712 -28.64 -33.34 -12.09
CA ALA A 712 -29.34 -33.83 -13.28
C ALA A 712 -28.51 -33.61 -14.57
N PRO A 713 -28.50 -34.56 -15.53
CA PRO A 713 -27.92 -34.34 -16.85
C PRO A 713 -29.02 -33.70 -17.74
N PRO A 714 -28.96 -32.39 -18.08
CA PRO A 714 -27.84 -31.72 -18.74
C PRO A 714 -27.59 -30.26 -18.25
N HIS A 715 -26.65 -30.07 -17.33
CA HIS A 715 -25.94 -28.79 -17.14
C HIS A 715 -24.43 -28.77 -17.50
N PRO A 716 -23.70 -29.88 -17.71
CA PRO A 716 -22.24 -29.80 -17.91
C PRO A 716 -21.82 -29.33 -19.31
N ARG A 717 -22.73 -29.22 -20.30
CA ARG A 717 -22.43 -28.69 -21.64
C ARG A 717 -22.58 -27.16 -21.76
N MET A 718 -23.30 -26.50 -20.85
CA MET A 718 -23.40 -25.04 -20.79
C MET A 718 -22.43 -24.41 -19.77
N LEU A 719 -21.75 -25.25 -18.98
CA LEU A 719 -20.77 -24.81 -17.99
C LEU A 719 -19.35 -24.93 -18.57
N PRO A 720 -18.56 -23.86 -18.58
CA PRO A 720 -17.17 -23.89 -19.03
C PRO A 720 -16.32 -24.87 -18.23
N GLN A 721 -15.17 -25.28 -18.79
CA GLN A 721 -14.37 -26.42 -18.32
C GLN A 721 -14.07 -26.43 -16.80
N GLY A 722 -13.87 -25.27 -16.17
CA GLY A 722 -13.65 -25.15 -14.72
C GLY A 722 -14.87 -25.56 -13.87
N ALA A 723 -16.06 -25.08 -14.22
CA ALA A 723 -17.31 -25.45 -13.55
C ALA A 723 -17.74 -26.90 -13.86
N GLY A 724 -17.48 -27.37 -15.09
CA GLY A 724 -17.64 -28.77 -15.47
C GLY A 724 -16.74 -29.70 -14.64
N ARG A 725 -15.48 -29.32 -14.42
CA ARG A 725 -14.55 -30.04 -13.53
C ARG A 725 -15.02 -30.08 -12.09
N ILE A 726 -15.57 -29.00 -11.55
CA ILE A 726 -16.14 -28.96 -10.19
C ILE A 726 -17.29 -29.95 -10.06
N LEU A 727 -18.25 -29.94 -10.99
CA LEU A 727 -19.39 -30.88 -10.97
C LEU A 727 -18.95 -32.33 -11.22
N HIS A 728 -17.94 -32.55 -12.06
CA HIS A 728 -17.32 -33.87 -12.24
C HIS A 728 -16.53 -34.32 -11.00
N ALA A 729 -15.88 -33.40 -10.29
CA ALA A 729 -15.17 -33.67 -9.03
C ALA A 729 -16.15 -34.03 -7.91
N THR A 730 -17.30 -33.36 -7.82
CA THR A 730 -18.38 -33.75 -6.90
C THR A 730 -18.87 -35.18 -7.20
N ARG A 731 -19.04 -35.54 -8.49
CA ARG A 731 -19.37 -36.91 -8.90
C ARG A 731 -18.26 -37.93 -8.54
N ARG A 732 -16.99 -37.58 -8.72
CA ARG A 732 -15.85 -38.46 -8.35
C ARG A 732 -15.77 -38.69 -6.85
N ALA A 733 -15.88 -37.63 -6.04
CA ALA A 733 -15.88 -37.72 -4.58
C ALA A 733 -17.01 -38.64 -4.07
N GLN A 734 -18.18 -38.60 -4.72
CA GLN A 734 -19.30 -39.50 -4.43
C GLN A 734 -19.03 -40.96 -4.85
N GLY A 735 -18.40 -41.18 -6.01
CA GLY A 735 -18.00 -42.52 -6.46
C GLY A 735 -16.98 -43.18 -5.53
N GLU A 736 -16.03 -42.40 -5.00
CA GLU A 736 -15.04 -42.86 -4.02
C GLU A 736 -15.67 -43.20 -2.66
N GLN A 737 -16.67 -42.42 -2.22
CA GLN A 737 -17.43 -42.74 -0.99
C GLN A 737 -18.35 -43.96 -1.14
N ALA A 738 -19.03 -44.10 -2.28
CA ALA A 738 -19.85 -45.27 -2.58
C ALA A 738 -19.00 -46.54 -2.62
N ALA A 739 -17.82 -46.49 -3.24
CA ALA A 739 -16.85 -47.59 -3.23
C ALA A 739 -16.32 -47.90 -1.82
N ALA A 740 -16.10 -46.88 -0.98
CA ALA A 740 -15.67 -47.07 0.41
C ALA A 740 -16.77 -47.67 1.31
N GLN A 741 -18.05 -47.37 1.06
CA GLN A 741 -19.18 -47.99 1.76
C GLN A 741 -19.43 -49.43 1.29
N GLU A 742 -19.33 -49.73 0.00
CA GLU A 742 -19.43 -51.09 -0.54
C GLU A 742 -18.26 -51.99 -0.07
N GLY A 743 -17.05 -51.45 0.07
CA GLY A 743 -15.89 -52.16 0.63
C GLY A 743 -16.06 -52.57 2.10
N ARG A 744 -16.76 -51.77 2.91
CA ARG A 744 -17.15 -52.14 4.29
C ARG A 744 -18.31 -53.15 4.36
N GLY A 745 -19.14 -53.21 3.32
CA GLY A 745 -20.24 -54.17 3.20
C GLY A 745 -19.76 -55.59 2.83
N ARG A 746 -18.74 -55.71 1.98
CA ARG A 746 -18.17 -57.02 1.58
C ARG A 746 -17.30 -57.67 2.67
N GLY A 747 -16.72 -56.91 3.59
CA GLY A 747 -15.92 -57.44 4.71
C GLY A 747 -16.73 -58.12 5.83
N LYS A 748 -18.06 -58.17 5.74
CA LYS A 748 -18.93 -58.83 6.74
C LYS A 748 -19.65 -60.10 6.25
N GLN A 749 -19.39 -60.56 5.02
CA GLN A 749 -20.03 -61.76 4.47
C GLN A 749 -19.10 -62.98 4.28
N GLU A 750 -17.82 -62.88 4.65
CA GLU A 750 -16.88 -64.02 4.61
C GLU A 750 -16.25 -64.31 5.98
N VAL A 751 -17.06 -64.50 7.02
CA VAL A 751 -16.62 -65.25 8.23
C VAL A 751 -17.83 -66.00 8.76
N GLY A 752 -18.04 -67.23 8.30
CA GLY A 752 -19.22 -67.99 8.72
C GLY A 752 -19.31 -69.40 8.17
N VAL A 753 -18.20 -70.13 8.02
CA VAL A 753 -18.18 -71.61 8.04
C VAL A 753 -16.80 -72.03 8.52
N TYR A 754 -16.68 -72.38 9.81
CA TYR A 754 -15.79 -73.37 10.44
C TYR A 754 -15.76 -73.07 11.95
N GLU A 755 -16.79 -73.55 12.63
CA GLU A 755 -16.75 -74.15 13.97
C GLU A 755 -18.07 -74.91 14.21
#